data_AF-A0A7L2V5S1-F1
#
_entry.id   AF-A0A7L2V5S1-F1
#
_cell.length_a   1.000
_cell.length_b   1.000
_cell.length_c   1.000
_cell.angle_alpha   90.00
_cell.angle_beta   90.00
_cell.angle_gamma   90.00
#
_symmetry.space_group_name_H-M   'P 1'
#
loop_
_entity.id
_entity.type
_entity.pdbx_description
1 polymer ?
#
loop_
_entity_poly.entity_id
_entity_poly.type
_entity_poly.pdbx_seq_one_letter_code
_entity_poly.pdbx_strand_id
1 'polypeptide(L)'
;RLTIGEDVKPKVVEKEEEQRKSHQQIEESRQHLAKLLFDGTQLVTNVQVAVDLRETQRRAEEAKLNLQRVEKLENEAKSSTSKFEEITSKWALAKEMRIPQELWQLLNQQQQQCALLLEEKNRLISDLQQELKDKDEQYMQAIKKQSEDIHLLSERMEEQIRLMLKTYRRKLLQIEKVFELERRELLDNNRKKWEEAIQAHNTQELEYLHAWMRKVEEYEKQLHQLQVQDEKEYHSMNMQLENDVQNLERQLHQMKAVYQLNQEKLEYNLQVLKKQDEENTIIRSQQKRKINRLHSLLNDLKRKLANQEKQFQEENQSLTADCESITGHCKELQRRMRHFAVSDAEKFTEIWLMNEEEVKGLVRKALNADRIIHTQQLGLPWEEPRYWFLDNVGPLGHCKEKRMATKLAAEVLAVSSGEGGKENRAKVEGGVTALRNIPKKTAKRILELMSEESGFLIQSKQLRPLHLQRRLERTLMKLDSIFEALKIDSEDDLYHLIEFFLKYKAQEVALSQVGPPRTALGAPGSRKGRAGPLLNTQGRQRRGASQGSPGGEGLMDPAEDREDGGSSVQRDELKSPRSSLPSVHIQAEDVLKILKAFVRDFEKLRRKDVSVKEVVQIRDSSRDGQYWEALAHVIPGPTLKLWDALAAALEQY
;
A
#
# COMPACT_ATOMS: atom_id res chain seq x y z
N ARG A 1 -23.38 -72.02 10.80
CA ARG A 1 -22.46 -72.86 10.01
C ARG A 1 -21.07 -72.24 10.17
N LEU A 2 -20.04 -72.94 10.65
CA LEU A 2 -19.90 -74.32 11.13
C LEU A 2 -18.95 -74.35 12.34
N THR A 3 -18.92 -75.45 13.10
CA THR A 3 -17.85 -75.87 14.06
C THR A 3 -17.23 -74.75 14.92
N ILE A 4 -17.61 -74.56 16.18
CA ILE A 4 -17.37 -75.54 17.27
C ILE A 4 -16.00 -76.22 17.07
N GLY A 5 -14.94 -75.57 17.54
CA GLY A 5 -13.71 -76.28 17.89
C GLY A 5 -13.97 -77.06 19.18
N GLU A 6 -13.55 -78.32 19.22
CA GLU A 6 -13.81 -79.19 20.36
C GLU A 6 -13.01 -78.74 21.59
N ASP A 7 -13.64 -78.81 22.77
CA ASP A 7 -12.92 -78.75 24.05
C ASP A 7 -12.01 -79.99 24.17
N VAL A 8 -10.80 -79.88 23.62
CA VAL A 8 -9.70 -80.80 23.92
C VAL A 8 -9.30 -80.55 25.37
N LYS A 9 -10.11 -81.13 26.29
CA LYS A 9 -9.76 -81.27 27.69
C LYS A 9 -8.32 -81.80 27.72
N PRO A 10 -7.37 -81.07 28.32
CA PRO A 10 -6.03 -81.62 28.46
C PRO A 10 -6.18 -82.94 29.20
N LYS A 11 -5.61 -84.02 28.65
CA LYS A 11 -5.47 -85.25 29.41
C LYS A 11 -4.71 -84.87 30.67
N VAL A 12 -5.42 -84.83 31.79
CA VAL A 12 -4.78 -84.85 33.11
C VAL A 12 -4.05 -86.17 33.11
N VAL A 13 -2.74 -86.09 32.85
CA VAL A 13 -1.82 -87.14 33.23
C VAL A 13 -1.90 -87.11 34.74
N GLU A 14 -2.72 -88.01 35.28
CA GLU A 14 -2.64 -88.44 36.66
C GLU A 14 -1.22 -88.99 36.83
N LYS A 15 -0.30 -88.08 37.17
CA LYS A 15 0.95 -88.47 37.81
C LYS A 15 0.50 -89.23 39.03
N GLU A 16 0.77 -90.53 39.04
CA GLU A 16 0.60 -91.37 40.22
C GLU A 16 1.17 -90.59 41.41
N GLU A 17 0.34 -90.24 42.40
CA GLU A 17 0.81 -89.42 43.52
C GLU A 17 1.94 -90.20 44.20
N GLU A 18 3.19 -89.74 44.03
CA GLU A 18 4.38 -90.36 44.61
C GLU A 18 4.09 -90.60 46.09
N GLN A 19 3.96 -91.87 46.47
CA GLN A 19 3.36 -92.23 47.75
C GLN A 19 4.11 -91.53 48.88
N ARG A 20 3.42 -90.63 49.56
CA ARG A 20 4.02 -89.77 50.58
C ARG A 20 4.78 -90.64 51.58
N LYS A 21 5.99 -90.22 51.96
CA LYS A 21 6.89 -90.91 52.89
C LYS A 21 6.13 -91.28 54.17
N SER A 22 5.21 -90.43 54.61
CA SER A 22 4.30 -90.68 55.74
C SER A 22 3.31 -91.83 55.51
N HIS A 23 2.69 -91.93 54.33
CA HIS A 23 1.81 -93.06 53.98
C HIS A 23 2.58 -94.38 53.92
N GLN A 24 3.78 -94.38 53.32
CA GLN A 24 4.69 -95.53 53.35
C GLN A 24 5.03 -95.93 54.80
N GLN A 25 5.42 -94.95 55.63
CA GLN A 25 5.79 -95.21 57.03
C GLN A 25 4.60 -95.71 57.88
N ILE A 26 3.38 -95.26 57.61
CA ILE A 26 2.15 -95.78 58.23
C ILE A 26 1.95 -97.25 57.88
N GLU A 27 2.10 -97.62 56.61
CA GLU A 27 1.81 -98.99 56.15
C GLU A 27 2.87 -100.00 56.61
N GLU A 28 4.15 -99.64 56.57
CA GLU A 28 5.22 -100.40 57.25
C GLU A 28 4.92 -100.63 58.74
N SER A 29 4.42 -99.59 59.41
CA SER A 29 4.11 -99.65 60.83
C SER A 29 2.92 -100.57 61.12
N ARG A 30 1.87 -100.52 60.30
CA ARG A 30 0.73 -101.44 60.35
C ARG A 30 1.18 -102.88 60.18
N GLN A 31 1.96 -103.18 59.14
CA GLN A 31 2.44 -104.53 58.86
C GLN A 31 3.33 -105.08 59.99
N HIS A 32 4.20 -104.25 60.58
CA HIS A 32 5.03 -104.63 61.72
C HIS A 32 4.20 -104.90 62.98
N LEU A 33 3.19 -104.07 63.26
CA LEU A 33 2.29 -104.24 64.41
C LEU A 33 1.35 -105.45 64.24
N ALA A 34 0.89 -105.75 63.02
CA ALA A 34 0.10 -106.93 62.71
C ALA A 34 0.89 -108.24 62.95
N LYS A 35 2.17 -108.29 62.53
CA LYS A 35 3.07 -109.41 62.83
C LYS A 35 3.26 -109.60 64.35
N LEU A 36 3.57 -108.52 65.07
CA LEU A 36 3.75 -108.57 66.53
C LEU A 36 2.49 -109.01 67.29
N LEU A 37 1.29 -108.62 66.83
CA LEU A 37 0.02 -109.11 67.37
C LEU A 37 -0.14 -110.63 67.16
N PHE A 38 0.17 -111.11 65.95
CA PHE A 38 0.12 -112.54 65.62
C PHE A 38 1.09 -113.37 66.46
N ASP A 39 2.37 -112.97 66.49
CA ASP A 39 3.43 -113.64 67.25
C ASP A 39 3.11 -113.67 68.75
N GLY A 40 2.66 -112.55 69.31
CA GLY A 40 2.24 -112.47 70.71
C GLY A 40 1.02 -113.33 71.04
N THR A 41 0.04 -113.40 70.13
CA THR A 41 -1.15 -114.24 70.31
C THR A 41 -0.77 -115.73 70.35
N GLN A 42 0.16 -116.18 69.49
CA GLN A 42 0.68 -117.54 69.55
C GLN A 42 1.33 -117.86 70.90
N LEU A 43 2.13 -116.95 71.46
CA LEU A 43 2.78 -117.15 72.76
C LEU A 43 1.79 -117.35 73.92
N VAL A 44 0.63 -116.68 73.87
CA VAL A 44 -0.47 -116.85 74.83
C VAL A 44 -1.24 -118.15 74.59
N THR A 45 -1.68 -118.41 73.35
CA THR A 45 -2.41 -119.63 72.98
C THR A 45 -1.61 -120.91 73.24
N ASN A 46 -0.28 -120.87 73.14
CA ASN A 46 0.61 -121.99 73.47
C ASN A 46 0.49 -122.46 74.94
N VAL A 47 0.04 -121.61 75.88
CA VAL A 47 -0.24 -122.05 77.26
C VAL A 47 -1.55 -122.85 77.30
N GLN A 48 -2.60 -122.35 76.64
CA GLN A 48 -3.92 -122.98 76.59
C GLN A 48 -3.85 -124.38 75.95
N VAL A 49 -3.17 -124.49 74.79
CA VAL A 49 -2.95 -125.78 74.11
C VAL A 49 -2.19 -126.78 74.98
N ALA A 50 -1.24 -126.32 75.80
CA ALA A 50 -0.52 -127.19 76.74
C ALA A 50 -1.40 -127.65 77.92
N VAL A 51 -2.30 -126.80 78.41
CA VAL A 51 -3.31 -127.17 79.43
C VAL A 51 -4.28 -128.21 78.87
N ASP A 52 -4.85 -127.97 77.68
CA ASP A 52 -5.79 -128.89 77.03
C ASP A 52 -5.17 -130.26 76.75
N LEU A 53 -3.89 -130.29 76.34
CA LEU A 53 -3.16 -131.55 76.14
C LEU A 53 -2.96 -132.33 77.45
N ARG A 54 -2.62 -131.65 78.55
CA ARG A 54 -2.49 -132.30 79.87
C ARG A 54 -3.84 -132.78 80.42
N GLU A 55 -4.90 -132.00 80.25
CA GLU A 55 -6.24 -132.35 80.73
C GLU A 55 -6.86 -133.50 79.93
N THR A 56 -6.63 -133.57 78.61
CA THR A 56 -7.04 -134.73 77.80
C THR A 56 -6.26 -136.01 78.17
N GLN A 57 -4.97 -135.91 78.46
CA GLN A 57 -4.17 -137.01 79.02
C GLN A 57 -4.72 -137.48 80.38
N ARG A 58 -4.95 -136.55 81.32
CA ARG A 58 -5.50 -136.83 82.66
C ARG A 58 -6.83 -137.59 82.58
N ARG A 59 -7.75 -137.17 81.70
CA ARG A 59 -9.04 -137.84 81.46
C ARG A 59 -8.88 -139.27 80.94
N ALA A 60 -7.90 -139.51 80.04
CA ALA A 60 -7.63 -140.84 79.50
C ALA A 60 -7.00 -141.79 80.54
N GLU A 61 -6.21 -141.27 81.48
CA GLU A 61 -5.67 -142.04 82.62
C GLU A 61 -6.75 -142.33 83.67
N GLU A 62 -7.57 -141.33 84.00
CA GLU A 62 -8.69 -141.47 84.93
C GLU A 62 -9.74 -142.48 84.45
N ALA A 63 -10.02 -142.53 83.14
CA ALA A 63 -10.89 -143.55 82.55
C ALA A 63 -10.33 -144.98 82.76
N LYS A 64 -9.02 -145.20 82.58
CA LYS A 64 -8.37 -146.51 82.82
C LYS A 64 -8.45 -146.92 84.28
N LEU A 65 -8.13 -146.00 85.21
CA LEU A 65 -8.20 -146.27 86.64
C LEU A 65 -9.63 -146.56 87.12
N ASN A 66 -10.63 -145.88 86.55
CA ASN A 66 -12.04 -146.15 86.86
C ASN A 66 -12.50 -147.52 86.34
N LEU A 67 -12.08 -147.95 85.15
CA LEU A 67 -12.33 -149.32 84.65
C LEU A 67 -11.71 -150.37 85.60
N GLN A 68 -10.44 -150.20 85.97
CA GLN A 68 -9.76 -151.11 86.90
C GLN A 68 -10.46 -151.17 88.27
N ARG A 69 -10.97 -150.05 88.79
CA ARG A 69 -11.75 -150.05 90.04
C ARG A 69 -13.07 -150.81 89.90
N VAL A 70 -13.79 -150.66 88.79
CA VAL A 70 -15.02 -151.42 88.52
C VAL A 70 -14.72 -152.91 88.40
N GLU A 71 -13.66 -153.31 87.69
CA GLU A 71 -13.23 -154.72 87.59
C GLU A 71 -12.87 -155.32 88.97
N LYS A 72 -12.14 -154.59 89.82
CA LYS A 72 -11.87 -154.99 91.22
C LYS A 72 -13.19 -155.23 91.99
N LEU A 73 -14.09 -154.25 91.95
CA LEU A 73 -15.38 -154.29 92.66
C LEU A 73 -16.27 -155.43 92.18
N GLU A 74 -16.35 -155.66 90.86
CA GLU A 74 -17.09 -156.78 90.29
C GLU A 74 -16.52 -158.14 90.72
N ASN A 75 -15.19 -158.30 90.70
CA ASN A 75 -14.53 -159.56 91.04
C ASN A 75 -14.62 -159.87 92.54
N GLU A 76 -14.51 -158.84 93.39
CA GLU A 76 -14.80 -158.95 94.82
C GLU A 76 -16.28 -159.28 95.07
N ALA A 77 -17.22 -158.66 94.36
CA ALA A 77 -18.64 -158.95 94.51
C ALA A 77 -18.96 -160.41 94.12
N LYS A 78 -18.49 -160.88 92.96
CA LYS A 78 -18.68 -162.25 92.46
C LYS A 78 -18.09 -163.30 93.42
N SER A 79 -16.86 -163.07 93.90
CA SER A 79 -16.22 -163.99 94.86
C SER A 79 -16.86 -163.94 96.25
N SER A 80 -17.33 -162.76 96.68
CA SER A 80 -18.12 -162.60 97.92
C SER A 80 -19.43 -163.38 97.84
N THR A 81 -20.19 -163.27 96.74
CA THR A 81 -21.47 -163.98 96.59
C THR A 81 -21.28 -165.49 96.64
N SER A 82 -20.30 -166.05 95.93
CA SER A 82 -20.04 -167.50 95.99
C SER A 82 -19.64 -167.96 97.40
N LYS A 83 -18.79 -167.20 98.12
CA LYS A 83 -18.42 -167.51 99.51
C LYS A 83 -19.61 -167.40 100.48
N PHE A 84 -20.47 -166.39 100.30
CA PHE A 84 -21.71 -166.25 101.08
C PHE A 84 -22.70 -167.39 100.81
N GLU A 85 -22.86 -167.82 99.55
CA GLU A 85 -23.71 -168.96 99.17
C GLU A 85 -23.18 -170.27 99.77
N GLU A 86 -21.87 -170.50 99.69
CA GLU A 86 -21.21 -171.61 100.36
C GLU A 86 -21.45 -171.63 101.88
N ILE A 87 -21.24 -170.52 102.57
CA ILE A 87 -21.52 -170.37 104.01
C ILE A 87 -23.00 -170.67 104.28
N THR A 88 -23.90 -170.06 103.51
CA THR A 88 -25.37 -170.21 103.65
C THR A 88 -25.81 -171.66 103.48
N SER A 89 -25.25 -172.41 102.52
CA SER A 89 -25.54 -173.84 102.35
C SER A 89 -25.09 -174.68 103.54
N LYS A 90 -23.93 -174.38 104.13
CA LYS A 90 -23.37 -175.09 105.29
C LYS A 90 -24.19 -174.85 106.57
N TRP A 91 -24.93 -173.73 106.67
CA TRP A 91 -25.93 -173.50 107.73
C TRP A 91 -27.20 -174.37 107.60
N ALA A 92 -27.50 -174.97 106.44
CA ALA A 92 -28.54 -175.99 106.35
C ALA A 92 -28.07 -177.29 107.00
N LEU A 93 -26.87 -177.78 106.63
CA LEU A 93 -26.24 -178.97 107.20
C LEU A 93 -26.09 -178.86 108.73
N ALA A 94 -25.72 -177.67 109.24
CA ALA A 94 -25.60 -177.39 110.67
C ALA A 94 -26.87 -177.70 111.48
N LYS A 95 -28.07 -177.63 110.87
CA LYS A 95 -29.35 -177.90 111.55
C LYS A 95 -29.69 -179.38 111.66
N GLU A 96 -29.03 -180.24 110.86
CA GLU A 96 -29.31 -181.67 110.79
C GLU A 96 -28.35 -182.50 111.68
N MET A 97 -27.22 -181.91 112.06
CA MET A 97 -26.19 -182.55 112.89
C MET A 97 -26.68 -182.81 114.33
N ARG A 98 -26.48 -184.05 114.80
CA ARG A 98 -26.89 -184.49 116.15
C ARG A 98 -25.74 -184.69 117.13
N ILE A 99 -24.49 -184.59 116.67
CA ILE A 99 -23.28 -184.80 117.48
C ILE A 99 -22.69 -183.43 117.87
N PRO A 100 -22.63 -183.05 119.17
CA PRO A 100 -22.20 -181.71 119.59
C PRO A 100 -20.77 -181.34 119.19
N GLN A 101 -19.84 -182.31 119.17
CA GLN A 101 -18.45 -182.08 118.77
C GLN A 101 -18.32 -181.70 117.29
N GLU A 102 -19.05 -182.41 116.41
CA GLU A 102 -19.08 -182.16 114.96
C GLU A 102 -19.75 -180.82 114.66
N LEU A 103 -20.86 -180.52 115.33
CA LEU A 103 -21.54 -179.23 115.26
C LEU A 103 -20.61 -178.08 115.70
N TRP A 104 -19.87 -178.23 116.80
CA TRP A 104 -18.92 -177.22 117.26
C TRP A 104 -17.79 -176.98 116.26
N GLN A 105 -17.23 -178.05 115.67
CA GLN A 105 -16.20 -177.94 114.62
C GLN A 105 -16.73 -177.20 113.39
N LEU A 106 -17.93 -177.54 112.92
CA LEU A 106 -18.56 -176.90 111.76
C LEU A 106 -18.89 -175.42 112.05
N LEU A 107 -19.37 -175.08 113.24
CA LEU A 107 -19.64 -173.70 113.65
C LEU A 107 -18.35 -172.86 113.74
N ASN A 108 -17.27 -173.41 114.31
CA ASN A 108 -15.96 -172.75 114.33
C ASN A 108 -15.41 -172.54 112.90
N GLN A 109 -15.59 -173.51 112.00
CA GLN A 109 -15.27 -173.34 110.58
C GLN A 109 -16.12 -172.25 109.92
N GLN A 110 -17.44 -172.17 110.18
CA GLN A 110 -18.26 -171.07 109.64
C GLN A 110 -17.81 -169.71 110.18
N GLN A 111 -17.47 -169.60 111.46
CA GLN A 111 -16.93 -168.38 112.05
C GLN A 111 -15.62 -167.95 111.35
N GLN A 112 -14.74 -168.90 111.05
CA GLN A 112 -13.50 -168.64 110.30
C GLN A 112 -13.78 -168.20 108.86
N GLN A 113 -14.71 -168.82 108.14
CA GLN A 113 -15.08 -168.40 106.77
C GLN A 113 -15.71 -166.99 106.75
N CYS A 114 -16.58 -166.67 107.71
CA CYS A 114 -17.11 -165.32 107.88
C CYS A 114 -16.01 -164.30 108.21
N ALA A 115 -15.03 -164.64 109.05
CA ALA A 115 -13.90 -163.77 109.37
C ALA A 115 -13.03 -163.50 108.14
N LEU A 116 -12.68 -164.54 107.35
CA LEU A 116 -11.91 -164.39 106.12
C LEU A 116 -12.62 -163.50 105.08
N LEU A 117 -13.94 -163.64 104.93
CA LEU A 117 -14.73 -162.78 104.04
C LEU A 117 -14.71 -161.32 104.54
N LEU A 118 -14.88 -161.08 105.84
CA LEU A 118 -14.76 -159.75 106.43
C LEU A 118 -13.35 -159.16 106.31
N GLU A 119 -12.30 -159.98 106.39
CA GLU A 119 -10.92 -159.54 106.10
C GLU A 119 -10.76 -159.10 104.64
N GLU A 120 -11.30 -159.85 103.67
CA GLU A 120 -11.26 -159.48 102.25
C GLU A 120 -12.02 -158.16 101.99
N LYS A 121 -13.20 -157.99 102.59
CA LYS A 121 -13.97 -156.73 102.58
C LYS A 121 -13.14 -155.58 103.17
N ASN A 122 -12.52 -155.79 104.33
CA ASN A 122 -11.70 -154.77 105.00
C ASN A 122 -10.43 -154.42 104.22
N ARG A 123 -9.83 -155.37 103.50
CA ARG A 123 -8.69 -155.12 102.59
C ARG A 123 -9.15 -154.25 101.41
N LEU A 124 -10.25 -154.59 100.74
CA LEU A 124 -10.81 -153.75 99.67
C LEU A 124 -11.18 -152.34 100.18
N ILE A 125 -11.80 -152.22 101.36
CA ILE A 125 -12.11 -150.92 101.97
C ILE A 125 -10.82 -150.12 102.22
N SER A 126 -9.73 -150.78 102.65
CA SER A 126 -8.43 -150.13 102.86
C SER A 126 -7.81 -149.65 101.54
N ASP A 127 -7.88 -150.48 100.49
CA ASP A 127 -7.41 -150.13 99.13
C ASP A 127 -8.20 -148.94 98.56
N LEU A 128 -9.53 -148.95 98.70
CA LEU A 128 -10.40 -147.85 98.24
C LEU A 128 -10.18 -146.56 99.04
N GLN A 129 -9.91 -146.66 100.35
CA GLN A 129 -9.50 -145.51 101.17
C GLN A 129 -8.13 -144.96 100.76
N GLN A 130 -7.23 -145.79 100.26
CA GLN A 130 -5.95 -145.31 99.72
C GLN A 130 -6.12 -144.70 98.32
N GLU A 131 -6.87 -145.34 97.41
CA GLU A 131 -7.20 -144.75 96.11
C GLU A 131 -7.88 -143.37 96.26
N LEU A 132 -8.67 -143.16 97.31
CA LEU A 132 -9.28 -141.86 97.63
C LEU A 132 -8.25 -140.81 98.09
N LYS A 133 -7.31 -141.16 98.99
CA LYS A 133 -6.23 -140.23 99.39
C LYS A 133 -5.31 -139.89 98.23
N ASP A 134 -4.93 -140.89 97.43
CA ASP A 134 -4.11 -140.72 96.24
C ASP A 134 -4.80 -139.78 95.24
N LYS A 135 -6.14 -139.83 95.16
CA LYS A 135 -6.96 -138.89 94.39
C LYS A 135 -6.98 -137.49 94.99
N ASP A 136 -7.15 -137.33 96.30
CA ASP A 136 -7.09 -136.02 96.97
C ASP A 136 -5.71 -135.34 96.79
N GLU A 137 -4.63 -136.12 96.86
CA GLU A 137 -3.28 -135.62 96.51
C GLU A 137 -3.16 -135.24 95.03
N GLN A 138 -3.70 -136.04 94.10
CA GLN A 138 -3.76 -135.69 92.68
C GLN A 138 -4.56 -134.40 92.44
N TYR A 139 -5.67 -134.19 93.13
CA TYR A 139 -6.47 -132.95 93.05
C TYR A 139 -5.69 -131.75 93.58
N MET A 140 -5.03 -131.86 94.74
CA MET A 140 -4.17 -130.79 95.27
C MET A 140 -3.00 -130.46 94.32
N GLN A 141 -2.39 -131.46 93.68
CA GLN A 141 -1.35 -131.25 92.68
C GLN A 141 -1.90 -130.61 91.39
N ALA A 142 -3.11 -130.99 90.96
CA ALA A 142 -3.77 -130.40 89.79
C ALA A 142 -4.11 -128.92 90.02
N ILE A 143 -4.64 -128.56 91.20
CA ILE A 143 -4.93 -127.17 91.58
C ILE A 143 -3.66 -126.32 91.60
N LYS A 144 -2.54 -126.84 92.13
CA LYS A 144 -1.24 -126.15 92.09
C LYS A 144 -0.78 -125.88 90.65
N LYS A 145 -0.75 -126.92 89.81
CA LYS A 145 -0.39 -126.81 88.38
C LYS A 145 -1.30 -125.83 87.64
N GLN A 146 -2.60 -125.86 87.90
CA GLN A 146 -3.56 -124.89 87.33
C GLN A 146 -3.26 -123.45 87.78
N SER A 147 -2.87 -123.23 89.05
CA SER A 147 -2.45 -121.90 89.51
C SER A 147 -1.15 -121.43 88.83
N GLU A 148 -0.16 -122.32 88.68
CA GLU A 148 1.09 -122.06 87.96
C GLU A 148 0.83 -121.71 86.48
N ASP A 149 -0.07 -122.44 85.82
CA ASP A 149 -0.51 -122.18 84.44
C ASP A 149 -1.24 -120.83 84.31
N ILE A 150 -2.10 -120.47 85.27
CA ILE A 150 -2.81 -119.18 85.29
C ILE A 150 -1.83 -118.02 85.53
N HIS A 151 -0.83 -118.19 86.39
CA HIS A 151 0.24 -117.21 86.56
C HIS A 151 1.05 -117.03 85.28
N LEU A 152 1.52 -118.12 84.65
CA LEU A 152 2.27 -118.08 83.39
C LEU A 152 1.46 -117.46 82.24
N LEU A 153 0.15 -117.74 82.16
CA LEU A 153 -0.76 -117.12 81.20
C LEU A 153 -0.85 -115.60 81.43
N SER A 154 -1.00 -115.20 82.69
CA SER A 154 -1.09 -113.79 83.10
C SER A 154 0.21 -113.04 82.79
N GLU A 155 1.37 -113.60 83.13
CA GLU A 155 2.69 -113.04 82.82
C GLU A 155 2.85 -112.80 81.32
N ARG A 156 2.57 -113.82 80.47
CA ARG A 156 2.67 -113.68 79.01
C ARG A 156 1.70 -112.65 78.45
N MET A 157 0.47 -112.56 78.96
CA MET A 157 -0.50 -111.55 78.55
C MET A 157 -0.04 -110.14 78.94
N GLU A 158 0.47 -109.95 80.16
CA GLU A 158 1.03 -108.66 80.58
C GLU A 158 2.28 -108.28 79.77
N GLU A 159 3.18 -109.22 79.49
CA GLU A 159 4.35 -108.99 78.65
C GLU A 159 3.97 -108.63 77.21
N GLN A 160 3.00 -109.34 76.61
CA GLN A 160 2.45 -108.98 75.30
C GLN A 160 1.88 -107.55 75.31
N ILE A 161 1.07 -107.19 76.32
CA ILE A 161 0.50 -105.84 76.45
C ILE A 161 1.61 -104.78 76.63
N ARG A 162 2.61 -105.04 77.48
CA ARG A 162 3.79 -104.16 77.69
C ARG A 162 4.58 -103.96 76.40
N LEU A 163 4.82 -105.03 75.64
CA LEU A 163 5.54 -105.01 74.37
C LEU A 163 4.74 -104.27 73.29
N MET A 164 3.45 -104.58 73.13
CA MET A 164 2.55 -103.89 72.19
C MET A 164 2.48 -102.39 72.48
N LEU A 165 2.25 -101.98 73.73
CA LEU A 165 2.22 -100.55 74.10
C LEU A 165 3.56 -99.85 73.82
N LYS A 166 4.68 -100.54 74.05
CA LYS A 166 6.04 -100.03 73.78
C LYS A 166 6.33 -99.89 72.29
N THR A 167 5.82 -100.79 71.43
CA THR A 167 5.99 -100.71 69.97
C THR A 167 4.99 -99.76 69.32
N TYR A 168 3.72 -99.71 69.75
CA TYR A 168 2.76 -98.68 69.32
C TYR A 168 3.31 -97.27 69.55
N ARG A 169 3.77 -96.95 70.77
CA ARG A 169 4.37 -95.64 71.08
C ARG A 169 5.58 -95.33 70.20
N ARG A 170 6.46 -96.31 69.96
CA ARG A 170 7.62 -96.16 69.06
C ARG A 170 7.20 -95.93 67.60
N LYS A 171 6.17 -96.61 67.11
CA LYS A 171 5.68 -96.47 65.73
C LYS A 171 4.93 -95.16 65.50
N LEU A 172 4.14 -94.70 66.47
CA LEU A 172 3.53 -93.37 66.44
C LEU A 172 4.61 -92.28 66.36
N LEU A 173 5.63 -92.33 67.24
CA LEU A 173 6.77 -91.39 67.20
C LEU A 173 7.61 -91.47 65.91
N GLN A 174 7.59 -92.59 65.17
CA GLN A 174 8.21 -92.69 63.84
C GLN A 174 7.34 -92.02 62.77
N ILE A 175 6.04 -92.30 62.75
CA ILE A 175 5.07 -91.69 61.84
C ILE A 175 5.02 -90.16 62.01
N GLU A 176 4.96 -89.68 63.26
CA GLU A 176 4.98 -88.25 63.60
C GLU A 176 6.23 -87.55 63.05
N LYS A 177 7.42 -88.14 63.25
CA LYS A 177 8.68 -87.60 62.73
C LYS A 177 8.72 -87.52 61.21
N VAL A 178 8.14 -88.50 60.50
CA VAL A 178 8.07 -88.44 59.03
C VAL A 178 7.09 -87.37 58.57
N PHE A 179 5.93 -87.21 59.21
CA PHE A 179 5.01 -86.09 58.94
C PHE A 179 5.64 -84.72 59.24
N GLU A 180 6.43 -84.58 60.31
CA GLU A 180 7.16 -83.35 60.58
C GLU A 180 8.21 -83.05 59.49
N LEU A 181 8.92 -84.06 59.00
CA LEU A 181 9.91 -83.89 57.93
C LEU A 181 9.24 -83.50 56.60
N GLU A 182 8.15 -84.16 56.21
CA GLU A 182 7.35 -83.73 55.05
C GLU A 182 6.82 -82.30 55.20
N ARG A 183 6.35 -81.92 56.39
CA ARG A 183 5.90 -80.56 56.67
C ARG A 183 7.04 -79.53 56.56
N ARG A 184 8.26 -79.88 57.01
CA ARG A 184 9.46 -79.03 56.83
C ARG A 184 9.81 -78.90 55.34
N GLU A 185 9.92 -80.02 54.62
CA GLU A 185 10.20 -80.04 53.18
C GLU A 185 9.17 -79.22 52.37
N LEU A 186 7.87 -79.32 52.68
CA LEU A 186 6.82 -78.53 52.05
C LEU A 186 6.93 -77.03 52.36
N LEU A 187 7.25 -76.67 53.61
CA LEU A 187 7.45 -75.27 54.01
C LEU A 187 8.70 -74.67 53.35
N ASP A 188 9.82 -75.40 53.32
CA ASP A 188 11.06 -74.98 52.68
C ASP A 188 10.90 -74.84 51.16
N ASN A 189 10.17 -75.76 50.51
CA ASN A 189 9.88 -75.68 49.08
C ASN A 189 8.92 -74.52 48.74
N ASN A 190 7.96 -74.21 49.61
CA ASN A 190 7.12 -73.01 49.43
C ASN A 190 7.90 -71.73 49.71
N ARG A 191 8.79 -71.72 50.70
CA ARG A 191 9.68 -70.60 51.00
C ARG A 191 10.61 -70.29 49.82
N LYS A 192 11.26 -71.31 49.23
CA LYS A 192 12.11 -71.14 48.04
C LYS A 192 11.36 -70.49 46.89
N LYS A 193 10.14 -70.96 46.56
CA LYS A 193 9.29 -70.34 45.53
C LYS A 193 8.97 -68.87 45.81
N TRP A 194 8.77 -68.50 47.07
CA TRP A 194 8.59 -67.09 47.46
C TRP A 194 9.89 -66.29 47.32
N GLU A 195 11.02 -66.84 47.74
CA GLU A 195 12.34 -66.19 47.61
C GLU A 195 12.74 -66.03 46.12
N GLU A 196 12.47 -67.03 45.28
CA GLU A 196 12.61 -67.00 43.81
C GLU A 196 11.70 -65.94 43.17
N ALA A 197 10.42 -65.87 43.57
CA ALA A 197 9.48 -64.88 43.05
C ALA A 197 9.84 -63.44 43.46
N ILE A 198 10.32 -63.24 44.70
CA ILE A 198 10.83 -61.95 45.17
C ILE A 198 12.11 -61.57 44.42
N GLN A 199 13.04 -62.51 44.20
CA GLN A 199 14.24 -62.25 43.40
C GLN A 199 13.88 -61.87 41.96
N ALA A 200 12.93 -62.58 41.33
CA ALA A 200 12.45 -62.26 39.99
C ALA A 200 11.81 -60.85 39.91
N HIS A 201 10.98 -60.48 40.89
CA HIS A 201 10.41 -59.13 41.01
C HIS A 201 11.51 -58.07 41.12
N ASN A 202 12.44 -58.25 42.05
CA ASN A 202 13.54 -57.32 42.27
C ASN A 202 14.43 -57.17 41.02
N THR A 203 14.66 -58.25 40.25
CA THR A 203 15.37 -58.15 38.97
C THR A 203 14.59 -57.35 37.92
N GLN A 204 13.27 -57.50 37.85
CA GLN A 204 12.43 -56.70 36.93
C GLN A 204 12.39 -55.22 37.33
N GLU A 205 12.36 -54.90 38.64
CA GLU A 205 12.49 -53.52 39.13
C GLU A 205 13.86 -52.92 38.80
N LEU A 206 14.95 -53.66 38.98
CA LEU A 206 16.29 -53.23 38.59
C LEU A 206 16.42 -53.04 37.08
N GLU A 207 15.88 -53.94 36.26
CA GLU A 207 15.84 -53.78 34.80
C GLU A 207 15.03 -52.55 34.36
N TYR A 208 13.88 -52.30 35.00
CA TYR A 208 13.09 -51.09 34.79
C TYR A 208 13.87 -49.82 35.16
N LEU A 209 14.54 -49.80 36.32
CA LEU A 209 15.36 -48.67 36.75
C LEU A 209 16.55 -48.42 35.81
N HIS A 210 17.24 -49.48 35.35
CA HIS A 210 18.30 -49.35 34.33
C HIS A 210 17.76 -48.92 32.94
N ALA A 211 16.52 -49.28 32.59
CA ALA A 211 15.88 -48.79 31.37
C ALA A 211 15.41 -47.33 31.48
N TRP A 212 14.99 -46.90 32.68
CA TRP A 212 14.63 -45.51 32.96
C TRP A 212 15.88 -44.61 33.01
N MET A 213 16.94 -45.05 33.69
CA MET A 213 18.23 -44.35 33.75
C MET A 213 18.82 -44.10 32.35
N ARG A 214 18.84 -45.11 31.47
CA ARG A 214 19.27 -44.94 30.08
C ARG A 214 18.46 -43.89 29.31
N LYS A 215 17.14 -43.81 29.53
CA LYS A 215 16.30 -42.76 28.93
C LYS A 215 16.62 -41.37 29.49
N VAL A 216 16.92 -41.25 30.80
CA VAL A 216 17.38 -39.99 31.38
C VAL A 216 18.71 -39.56 30.73
N GLU A 217 19.69 -40.47 30.60
CA GLU A 217 20.92 -40.16 29.88
C GLU A 217 20.69 -39.79 28.41
N GLU A 218 19.73 -40.42 27.72
CA GLU A 218 19.35 -40.08 26.35
C GLU A 218 18.77 -38.66 26.25
N TYR A 219 17.94 -38.25 27.22
CA TYR A 219 17.43 -36.88 27.31
C TYR A 219 18.51 -35.87 27.70
N GLU A 220 19.45 -36.21 28.57
CA GLU A 220 20.62 -35.37 28.89
C GLU A 220 21.50 -35.16 27.65
N LYS A 221 21.77 -36.22 26.89
CA LYS A 221 22.50 -36.15 25.61
C LYS A 221 21.76 -35.29 24.58
N GLN A 222 20.43 -35.36 24.51
CA GLN A 222 19.61 -34.48 23.66
C GLN A 222 19.64 -33.02 24.12
N LEU A 223 19.53 -32.76 25.43
CA LEU A 223 19.58 -31.42 26.01
C LEU A 223 20.93 -30.74 25.75
N HIS A 224 22.04 -31.47 25.93
CA HIS A 224 23.37 -30.99 25.59
C HIS A 224 23.56 -30.76 24.08
N GLN A 225 22.95 -31.59 23.22
CA GLN A 225 22.97 -31.35 21.77
C GLN A 225 22.21 -30.07 21.39
N LEU A 226 21.08 -29.77 22.04
CA LEU A 226 20.32 -28.52 21.85
C LEU A 226 21.11 -27.32 22.36
N GLN A 227 21.68 -27.36 23.58
CA GLN A 227 22.56 -26.29 24.09
C GLN A 227 23.70 -25.97 23.12
N VAL A 228 24.36 -27.00 22.58
CA VAL A 228 25.46 -26.88 21.61
C VAL A 228 24.97 -26.51 20.19
N GLN A 229 23.65 -26.52 19.92
CA GLN A 229 23.05 -25.94 18.72
C GLN A 229 22.73 -24.45 18.96
N ASP A 230 22.05 -24.13 20.06
CA ASP A 230 21.73 -22.76 20.48
C ASP A 230 22.99 -21.88 20.56
N GLU A 231 24.09 -22.40 21.13
CA GLU A 231 25.40 -21.73 21.17
C GLU A 231 25.96 -21.45 19.77
N LYS A 232 25.81 -22.37 18.81
CA LYS A 232 26.28 -22.20 17.43
C LYS A 232 25.42 -21.21 16.66
N GLU A 233 24.11 -21.23 16.87
CA GLU A 233 23.20 -20.25 16.27
C GLU A 233 23.45 -18.86 16.82
N TYR A 234 23.65 -18.73 18.14
CA TYR A 234 24.07 -17.50 18.79
C TYR A 234 25.41 -16.98 18.24
N HIS A 235 26.44 -17.83 18.16
CA HIS A 235 27.74 -17.45 17.60
C HIS A 235 27.62 -17.06 16.11
N SER A 236 26.83 -17.77 15.31
CA SER A 236 26.56 -17.44 13.91
C SER A 236 25.89 -16.06 13.78
N MET A 237 24.87 -15.79 14.59
CA MET A 237 24.18 -14.50 14.62
C MET A 237 25.09 -13.37 15.10
N ASN A 238 25.90 -13.61 16.13
CA ASN A 238 26.89 -12.64 16.62
C ASN A 238 27.92 -12.30 15.54
N MET A 239 28.48 -13.30 14.85
CA MET A 239 29.39 -13.07 13.73
C MET A 239 28.72 -12.30 12.59
N GLN A 240 27.44 -12.53 12.29
CA GLN A 240 26.70 -11.77 11.28
C GLN A 240 26.54 -10.29 11.69
N LEU A 241 26.14 -10.03 12.94
CA LEU A 241 26.00 -8.68 13.48
C LEU A 241 27.35 -7.93 13.53
N GLU A 242 28.44 -8.60 13.92
CA GLU A 242 29.79 -8.02 13.90
C GLU A 242 30.24 -7.66 12.47
N ASN A 243 29.97 -8.53 11.49
CA ASN A 243 30.25 -8.24 10.08
C ASN A 243 29.45 -7.04 9.57
N ASP A 244 28.19 -6.90 9.97
CA ASP A 244 27.34 -5.76 9.59
C ASP A 244 27.73 -4.46 10.28
N VAL A 245 28.16 -4.50 11.55
CA VAL A 245 28.79 -3.35 12.22
C VAL A 245 30.03 -2.92 11.44
N GLN A 246 30.94 -3.84 11.10
CA GLN A 246 32.12 -3.53 10.29
C GLN A 246 31.77 -3.01 8.87
N ASN A 247 30.68 -3.50 8.27
CA ASN A 247 30.18 -2.99 6.98
C ASN A 247 29.71 -1.53 7.11
N LEU A 248 28.92 -1.22 8.15
CA LEU A 248 28.41 0.11 8.44
C LEU A 248 29.52 1.09 8.81
N GLU A 249 30.50 0.67 9.60
CA GLU A 249 31.71 1.45 9.90
C GLU A 249 32.48 1.79 8.63
N ARG A 250 32.73 0.80 7.75
CA ARG A 250 33.39 1.03 6.45
C ARG A 250 32.61 2.02 5.58
N GLN A 251 31.28 1.91 5.50
CA GLN A 251 30.44 2.88 4.79
C GLN A 251 30.50 4.29 5.41
N LEU A 252 30.49 4.38 6.75
CA LEU A 252 30.58 5.63 7.49
C LEU A 252 31.94 6.32 7.31
N HIS A 253 33.04 5.56 7.25
CA HIS A 253 34.37 6.06 6.90
C HIS A 253 34.46 6.54 5.45
N GLN A 254 33.91 5.80 4.48
CA GLN A 254 33.80 6.24 3.09
C GLN A 254 32.99 7.56 2.97
N MET A 255 31.86 7.64 3.67
CA MET A 255 31.01 8.82 3.70
C MET A 255 31.71 10.04 4.33
N LYS A 256 32.47 9.85 5.42
CA LYS A 256 33.32 10.90 6.01
C LYS A 256 34.32 11.47 5.00
N ALA A 257 35.03 10.60 4.26
CA ALA A 257 35.99 11.03 3.24
C ALA A 257 35.31 11.80 2.08
N VAL A 258 34.12 11.36 1.63
CA VAL A 258 33.32 12.08 0.63
C VAL A 258 32.84 13.44 1.14
N TYR A 259 32.47 13.56 2.43
CA TYR A 259 32.12 14.86 3.03
C TYR A 259 33.31 15.81 3.13
N GLN A 260 34.49 15.33 3.54
CA GLN A 260 35.72 16.13 3.58
C GLN A 260 36.08 16.69 2.19
N LEU A 261 36.12 15.82 1.18
CA LEU A 261 36.40 16.20 -0.21
C LEU A 261 35.33 17.13 -0.81
N ASN A 262 34.08 17.09 -0.32
CA ASN A 262 33.04 18.04 -0.71
C ASN A 262 33.13 19.38 0.07
N GLN A 263 33.62 19.37 1.31
CA GLN A 263 33.95 20.58 2.06
C GLN A 263 35.08 21.34 1.36
N GLU A 264 36.17 20.68 1.02
CA GLU A 264 37.30 21.27 0.26
C GLU A 264 36.84 21.90 -1.07
N LYS A 265 35.95 21.23 -1.81
CA LYS A 265 35.33 21.79 -3.02
C LYS A 265 34.49 23.04 -2.74
N LEU A 266 33.75 23.08 -1.64
CA LEU A 266 32.95 24.24 -1.25
C LEU A 266 33.84 25.41 -0.82
N GLU A 267 34.91 25.15 -0.07
CA GLU A 267 35.92 26.14 0.32
C GLU A 267 36.65 26.70 -0.91
N TYR A 268 37.04 25.86 -1.87
CA TYR A 268 37.59 26.29 -3.15
C TYR A 268 36.60 27.16 -3.95
N ASN A 269 35.35 26.70 -4.12
CA ASN A 269 34.32 27.49 -4.81
C ASN A 269 34.09 28.86 -4.14
N LEU A 270 34.13 28.92 -2.81
CA LEU A 270 34.02 30.14 -2.03
C LEU A 270 35.25 31.07 -2.21
N GLN A 271 36.45 30.53 -2.38
CA GLN A 271 37.64 31.30 -2.75
C GLN A 271 37.52 31.87 -4.18
N VAL A 272 37.07 31.07 -5.16
CA VAL A 272 36.84 31.54 -6.53
C VAL A 272 35.78 32.64 -6.57
N LEU A 273 34.65 32.47 -5.85
CA LEU A 273 33.62 33.50 -5.75
C LEU A 273 34.15 34.78 -5.08
N LYS A 274 34.95 34.68 -4.01
CA LYS A 274 35.63 35.86 -3.42
C LYS A 274 36.52 36.59 -4.43
N LYS A 275 37.28 35.88 -5.27
CA LYS A 275 38.10 36.49 -6.32
C LYS A 275 37.24 37.16 -7.40
N GLN A 276 36.16 36.52 -7.82
CA GLN A 276 35.17 37.14 -8.70
C GLN A 276 34.52 38.37 -8.07
N ASP A 277 34.31 38.41 -6.76
CA ASP A 277 33.76 39.58 -6.05
C ASP A 277 34.78 40.71 -5.85
N GLU A 278 36.04 40.40 -5.57
CA GLU A 278 37.15 41.36 -5.62
C GLU A 278 37.21 42.03 -7.01
N GLU A 279 37.25 41.23 -8.07
CA GLU A 279 37.12 41.72 -9.46
C GLU A 279 35.81 42.50 -9.68
N ASN A 280 34.70 42.03 -9.09
CA ASN A 280 33.38 42.66 -9.20
C ASN A 280 33.29 44.03 -8.51
N THR A 281 34.08 44.30 -7.48
CA THR A 281 34.28 45.67 -6.97
C THR A 281 35.17 46.52 -7.89
N ILE A 282 36.30 45.98 -8.38
CA ILE A 282 37.34 46.74 -9.10
C ILE A 282 36.76 47.45 -10.33
N ILE A 283 36.24 46.73 -11.32
CA ILE A 283 35.68 47.37 -12.53
C ILE A 283 34.30 48.03 -12.29
N ARG A 284 33.56 47.74 -11.19
CA ARG A 284 32.41 48.58 -10.76
C ARG A 284 32.91 49.98 -10.37
N SER A 285 34.05 50.07 -9.67
CA SER A 285 34.70 51.37 -9.41
C SER A 285 35.21 52.05 -10.68
N GLN A 286 35.64 51.29 -11.70
CA GLN A 286 36.03 51.85 -13.00
C GLN A 286 34.82 52.37 -13.77
N GLN A 287 33.69 51.66 -13.76
CA GLN A 287 32.43 52.09 -14.38
C GLN A 287 31.86 53.31 -13.66
N LYS A 288 31.82 53.35 -12.32
CA LYS A 288 31.41 54.53 -11.55
C LYS A 288 32.28 55.74 -11.90
N ARG A 289 33.61 55.56 -12.02
CA ARG A 289 34.53 56.59 -12.53
C ARG A 289 34.25 57.01 -13.99
N LYS A 290 33.88 56.09 -14.90
CA LYS A 290 33.46 56.41 -16.28
C LYS A 290 32.14 57.20 -16.30
N ILE A 291 31.16 56.78 -15.51
CA ILE A 291 29.84 57.43 -15.38
C ILE A 291 30.02 58.86 -14.88
N ASN A 292 30.78 59.10 -13.81
CA ASN A 292 31.00 60.45 -13.29
C ASN A 292 31.62 61.40 -14.33
N ARG A 293 32.57 60.92 -15.15
CA ARG A 293 33.18 61.70 -16.25
C ARG A 293 32.18 62.01 -17.39
N LEU A 294 31.27 61.07 -17.69
CA LEU A 294 30.19 61.32 -18.66
C LEU A 294 29.14 62.27 -18.09
N HIS A 295 28.89 62.21 -16.78
CA HIS A 295 27.93 63.09 -16.09
C HIS A 295 28.44 64.55 -16.01
N SER A 296 29.74 64.76 -15.77
CA SER A 296 30.33 66.11 -15.85
C SER A 296 30.28 66.65 -17.28
N LEU A 297 30.69 65.87 -18.28
CA LEU A 297 30.62 66.25 -19.69
C LEU A 297 29.18 66.61 -20.12
N LEU A 298 28.19 65.81 -19.69
CA LEU A 298 26.77 66.04 -19.96
C LEU A 298 26.26 67.32 -19.28
N ASN A 299 26.72 67.64 -18.07
CA ASN A 299 26.37 68.88 -17.38
C ASN A 299 27.05 70.10 -18.01
N ASP A 300 28.28 69.98 -18.51
CA ASP A 300 28.96 71.05 -19.25
C ASP A 300 28.31 71.29 -20.63
N LEU A 301 27.84 70.22 -21.31
CA LEU A 301 27.04 70.33 -22.53
C LEU A 301 25.67 70.98 -22.25
N LYS A 302 24.99 70.61 -21.15
CA LYS A 302 23.77 71.31 -20.70
C LYS A 302 24.01 72.79 -20.43
N ARG A 303 25.13 73.16 -19.80
CA ARG A 303 25.48 74.56 -19.56
C ARG A 303 25.74 75.32 -20.86
N LYS A 304 26.37 74.68 -21.85
CA LYS A 304 26.54 75.26 -23.20
C LYS A 304 25.19 75.46 -23.92
N LEU A 305 24.31 74.46 -23.89
CA LEU A 305 22.96 74.57 -24.47
C LEU A 305 22.14 75.67 -23.80
N ALA A 306 22.11 75.74 -22.46
CA ALA A 306 21.40 76.80 -21.74
C ALA A 306 21.96 78.21 -22.05
N ASN A 307 23.27 78.35 -22.26
CA ASN A 307 23.86 79.61 -22.70
C ASN A 307 23.44 79.97 -24.14
N GLN A 308 23.39 79.00 -25.06
CA GLN A 308 22.92 79.20 -26.43
C GLN A 308 21.42 79.51 -26.47
N GLU A 309 20.60 78.83 -25.67
CA GLU A 309 19.17 79.11 -25.50
C GLU A 309 18.95 80.55 -24.99
N LYS A 310 19.79 81.02 -24.05
CA LYS A 310 19.75 82.42 -23.58
C LYS A 310 20.17 83.42 -24.67
N GLN A 311 21.24 83.14 -25.42
CA GLN A 311 21.65 83.97 -26.57
C GLN A 311 20.55 84.05 -27.63
N PHE A 312 19.97 82.92 -28.03
CA PHE A 312 18.85 82.89 -28.96
C PHE A 312 17.59 83.56 -28.39
N GLN A 313 17.34 83.54 -27.08
CA GLN A 313 16.23 84.31 -26.48
C GLN A 313 16.49 85.82 -26.54
N GLU A 314 17.71 86.27 -26.27
CA GLU A 314 18.09 87.69 -26.35
C GLU A 314 18.05 88.20 -27.81
N GLU A 315 18.59 87.42 -28.75
CA GLU A 315 18.51 87.68 -30.19
C GLU A 315 17.05 87.71 -30.69
N ASN A 316 16.22 86.73 -30.32
CA ASN A 316 14.80 86.74 -30.70
C ASN A 316 14.05 87.92 -30.06
N GLN A 317 14.37 88.33 -28.83
CA GLN A 317 13.75 89.50 -28.21
C GLN A 317 14.11 90.80 -28.94
N SER A 318 15.39 91.00 -29.32
CA SER A 318 15.77 92.17 -30.12
C SER A 318 15.13 92.15 -31.51
N LEU A 319 15.16 91.01 -32.21
CA LEU A 319 14.51 90.86 -33.51
C LEU A 319 12.99 91.03 -33.44
N THR A 320 12.34 90.62 -32.34
CA THR A 320 10.90 90.84 -32.13
C THR A 320 10.60 92.32 -31.94
N ALA A 321 11.41 93.05 -31.14
CA ALA A 321 11.26 94.49 -30.97
C ALA A 321 11.47 95.26 -32.31
N ASP A 322 12.44 94.85 -33.12
CA ASP A 322 12.64 95.40 -34.47
C ASP A 322 11.47 95.06 -35.39
N CYS A 323 10.92 93.84 -35.35
CA CYS A 323 9.73 93.47 -36.10
C CYS A 323 8.45 94.21 -35.62
N GLU A 324 8.32 94.50 -34.33
CA GLU A 324 7.22 95.32 -33.79
C GLU A 324 7.37 96.78 -34.23
N SER A 325 8.59 97.33 -34.20
CA SER A 325 8.92 98.65 -34.75
C SER A 325 8.60 98.73 -36.24
N ILE A 326 9.10 97.79 -37.05
CA ILE A 326 8.87 97.74 -38.50
C ILE A 326 7.38 97.53 -38.81
N THR A 327 6.68 96.62 -38.12
CA THR A 327 5.23 96.48 -38.34
C THR A 327 4.43 97.68 -37.82
N GLY A 328 4.94 98.44 -36.86
CA GLY A 328 4.44 99.78 -36.51
C GLY A 328 4.52 100.73 -37.70
N HIS A 329 5.72 100.90 -38.27
CA HIS A 329 5.93 101.72 -39.48
C HIS A 329 5.12 101.23 -40.68
N CYS A 330 4.99 99.92 -40.90
CA CYS A 330 4.14 99.36 -41.96
C CYS A 330 2.64 99.59 -41.70
N LYS A 331 2.16 99.55 -40.44
CA LYS A 331 0.77 99.92 -40.10
C LYS A 331 0.52 101.41 -40.30
N GLU A 332 1.51 102.26 -40.01
CA GLU A 332 1.48 103.70 -40.28
C GLU A 332 1.38 103.98 -41.79
N LEU A 333 2.24 103.32 -42.58
CA LEU A 333 2.23 103.36 -44.04
C LEU A 333 0.90 102.82 -44.60
N GLN A 334 0.38 101.71 -44.08
CA GLN A 334 -0.87 101.11 -44.55
C GLN A 334 -2.09 101.96 -44.18
N ARG A 335 -2.07 102.70 -43.05
CA ARG A 335 -3.06 103.75 -42.76
C ARG A 335 -3.00 104.87 -43.79
N ARG A 336 -1.80 105.36 -44.14
CA ARG A 336 -1.62 106.37 -45.21
C ARG A 336 -2.07 105.86 -46.58
N MET A 337 -1.70 104.63 -46.96
CA MET A 337 -2.14 104.01 -48.23
C MET A 337 -3.66 103.87 -48.31
N ARG A 338 -4.35 103.52 -47.21
CA ARG A 338 -5.83 103.51 -47.17
C ARG A 338 -6.40 104.92 -47.31
N HIS A 339 -5.81 105.91 -46.67
CA HIS A 339 -6.27 107.30 -46.78
C HIS A 339 -6.06 107.86 -48.20
N PHE A 340 -4.94 107.55 -48.86
CA PHE A 340 -4.73 107.86 -50.28
C PHE A 340 -5.73 107.10 -51.15
N ALA A 341 -5.89 105.79 -51.00
CA ALA A 341 -6.83 105.01 -51.80
C ALA A 341 -8.30 105.45 -51.66
N VAL A 342 -8.70 105.97 -50.49
CA VAL A 342 -10.00 106.62 -50.30
C VAL A 342 -10.04 107.96 -51.03
N SER A 343 -9.11 108.88 -50.74
CA SER A 343 -9.11 110.21 -51.35
C SER A 343 -8.83 110.24 -52.85
N ASP A 344 -8.19 109.23 -53.41
CA ASP A 344 -7.97 109.08 -54.84
C ASP A 344 -9.19 108.41 -55.52
N ALA A 345 -9.95 107.57 -54.81
CA ALA A 345 -11.26 107.10 -55.27
C ALA A 345 -12.32 108.22 -55.24
N GLU A 346 -12.32 109.04 -54.19
CA GLU A 346 -13.16 110.24 -54.06
C GLU A 346 -12.90 111.22 -55.22
N LYS A 347 -11.64 111.63 -55.43
CA LYS A 347 -11.22 112.44 -56.60
C LYS A 347 -11.58 111.79 -57.93
N PHE A 348 -11.41 110.48 -58.07
CA PHE A 348 -11.77 109.80 -59.32
C PHE A 348 -13.28 109.90 -59.60
N THR A 349 -14.13 109.76 -58.59
CA THR A 349 -15.57 110.00 -58.75
C THR A 349 -15.92 111.46 -59.02
N GLU A 350 -15.26 112.42 -58.37
CA GLU A 350 -15.45 113.86 -58.63
C GLU A 350 -15.05 114.23 -60.07
N ILE A 351 -13.86 113.80 -60.52
CA ILE A 351 -13.34 114.06 -61.87
C ILE A 351 -14.20 113.36 -62.92
N TRP A 352 -14.66 112.13 -62.67
CA TRP A 352 -15.58 111.44 -63.58
C TRP A 352 -16.88 112.22 -63.75
N LEU A 353 -17.53 112.61 -62.64
CA LEU A 353 -18.78 113.39 -62.68
C LEU A 353 -18.59 114.74 -63.36
N MET A 354 -17.52 115.48 -63.02
CA MET A 354 -17.20 116.78 -63.64
C MET A 354 -17.02 116.66 -65.16
N ASN A 355 -16.21 115.70 -65.62
CA ASN A 355 -15.99 115.47 -67.06
C ASN A 355 -17.30 115.03 -67.75
N GLU A 356 -18.13 114.24 -67.07
CA GLU A 356 -19.41 113.76 -67.62
C GLU A 356 -20.42 114.90 -67.76
N GLU A 357 -20.46 115.83 -66.80
CA GLU A 357 -21.24 117.07 -66.88
C GLU A 357 -20.73 118.01 -67.97
N GLU A 358 -19.41 118.21 -68.10
CA GLU A 358 -18.82 119.02 -69.18
C GLU A 358 -19.14 118.46 -70.57
N VAL A 359 -18.95 117.15 -70.78
CA VAL A 359 -19.22 116.49 -72.06
C VAL A 359 -20.73 116.49 -72.37
N LYS A 360 -21.60 116.18 -71.39
CA LYS A 360 -23.06 116.33 -71.57
C LYS A 360 -23.45 117.80 -71.82
N GLY A 361 -22.70 118.77 -71.30
CA GLY A 361 -22.84 120.20 -71.59
C GLY A 361 -22.42 120.59 -73.02
N LEU A 362 -21.30 120.06 -73.52
CA LEU A 362 -20.84 120.25 -74.90
C LEU A 362 -21.79 119.60 -75.90
N VAL A 363 -22.27 118.39 -75.62
CA VAL A 363 -23.30 117.69 -76.41
C VAL A 363 -24.57 118.53 -76.56
N ARG A 364 -25.06 119.14 -75.47
CA ARG A 364 -26.22 120.07 -75.52
C ARG A 364 -25.94 121.32 -76.36
N LYS A 365 -24.73 121.89 -76.30
CA LYS A 365 -24.33 123.02 -77.16
C LYS A 365 -24.31 122.62 -78.63
N ALA A 366 -23.77 121.45 -78.94
CA ALA A 366 -23.66 120.93 -80.30
C ALA A 366 -25.04 120.68 -80.92
N LEU A 367 -25.95 120.00 -80.21
CA LEU A 367 -27.35 119.81 -80.64
C LEU A 367 -28.10 121.14 -80.82
N ASN A 368 -27.83 122.12 -79.96
CA ASN A 368 -28.43 123.46 -80.08
C ASN A 368 -27.87 124.24 -81.28
N ALA A 369 -26.60 124.06 -81.64
CA ALA A 369 -26.03 124.60 -82.88
C ALA A 369 -26.64 123.92 -84.12
N ASP A 370 -26.82 122.59 -84.09
CA ASP A 370 -27.49 121.84 -85.16
C ASP A 370 -28.91 122.36 -85.42
N ARG A 371 -29.67 122.58 -84.34
CA ARG A 371 -31.00 123.20 -84.38
C ARG A 371 -30.99 124.59 -85.00
N ILE A 372 -30.01 125.43 -84.66
CA ILE A 372 -29.88 126.79 -85.21
C ILE A 372 -29.56 126.74 -86.72
N ILE A 373 -28.64 125.87 -87.14
CA ILE A 373 -28.26 125.72 -88.56
C ILE A 373 -29.44 125.20 -89.39
N HIS A 374 -30.14 124.16 -88.92
CA HIS A 374 -31.33 123.64 -89.60
C HIS A 374 -32.46 124.66 -89.70
N THR A 375 -32.77 125.38 -88.60
CA THR A 375 -33.93 126.30 -88.58
C THR A 375 -33.66 127.66 -89.22
N GLN A 376 -32.44 128.21 -89.11
CA GLN A 376 -32.14 129.58 -89.57
C GLN A 376 -31.45 129.65 -90.94
N GLN A 377 -30.52 128.73 -91.22
CA GLN A 377 -29.74 128.74 -92.48
C GLN A 377 -30.40 127.86 -93.56
N LEU A 378 -30.89 126.68 -93.18
CA LEU A 378 -31.52 125.73 -94.11
C LEU A 378 -33.04 125.94 -94.26
N GLY A 379 -33.68 126.66 -93.33
CA GLY A 379 -35.14 126.87 -93.32
C GLY A 379 -35.96 125.59 -93.13
N LEU A 380 -35.35 124.54 -92.55
CA LEU A 380 -35.96 123.22 -92.36
C LEU A 380 -36.47 123.04 -90.91
N PRO A 381 -37.57 122.30 -90.70
CA PRO A 381 -37.96 121.85 -89.37
C PRO A 381 -36.92 120.86 -88.82
N TRP A 382 -36.62 120.95 -87.52
CA TRP A 382 -35.60 120.16 -86.82
C TRP A 382 -36.23 119.32 -85.71
N GLU A 383 -35.82 118.06 -85.58
CA GLU A 383 -36.31 117.09 -84.58
C GLU A 383 -35.13 116.42 -83.84
N GLU A 384 -35.32 116.06 -82.57
CA GLU A 384 -34.22 115.68 -81.64
C GLU A 384 -34.08 114.15 -81.44
N PRO A 385 -32.90 113.54 -81.69
CA PRO A 385 -32.65 112.11 -81.43
C PRO A 385 -32.58 111.74 -79.94
N ARG A 386 -32.94 110.51 -79.58
CA ARG A 386 -32.84 109.96 -78.21
C ARG A 386 -31.78 108.86 -78.09
N TYR A 387 -30.98 108.90 -77.03
CA TYR A 387 -29.86 107.97 -76.80
C TYR A 387 -29.86 107.36 -75.38
N TRP A 388 -29.45 106.09 -75.26
CA TRP A 388 -29.56 105.27 -74.04
C TRP A 388 -28.49 105.53 -72.97
N PHE A 389 -27.37 106.17 -73.32
CA PHE A 389 -26.23 106.38 -72.41
C PHE A 389 -26.36 107.62 -71.51
N LEU A 390 -27.41 108.43 -71.69
CA LEU A 390 -27.61 109.65 -70.90
C LEU A 390 -27.98 109.35 -69.43
N ASP A 391 -28.46 108.13 -69.13
CA ASP A 391 -29.16 107.76 -67.87
C ASP A 391 -28.30 107.01 -66.79
N ASN A 392 -26.98 106.82 -66.95
CA ASN A 392 -26.16 105.88 -66.12
C ASN A 392 -25.15 106.51 -65.14
N VAL A 393 -24.89 105.85 -63.97
CA VAL A 393 -23.88 106.23 -62.92
C VAL A 393 -23.42 105.07 -61.91
N GLY A 394 -22.58 104.01 -62.20
CA GLY A 394 -21.86 103.10 -61.16
C GLY A 394 -21.79 101.48 -61.21
N PRO A 395 -21.05 100.68 -60.31
CA PRO A 395 -20.80 99.14 -60.29
C PRO A 395 -20.92 98.18 -58.96
N LEU A 396 -20.37 96.89 -58.85
CA LEU A 396 -20.80 95.67 -57.98
C LEU A 396 -19.76 94.57 -57.33
N GLY A 397 -20.13 93.56 -56.42
CA GLY A 397 -19.40 92.21 -56.05
C GLY A 397 -19.54 91.39 -54.63
N HIS A 398 -19.35 90.01 -54.45
CA HIS A 398 -19.30 89.16 -53.12
C HIS A 398 -18.96 87.55 -53.04
N CYS A 399 -18.87 86.80 -51.86
CA CYS A 399 -18.43 85.31 -51.61
C CYS A 399 -18.94 84.41 -50.33
N LYS A 400 -18.57 83.07 -50.06
CA LYS A 400 -19.15 82.00 -49.04
C LYS A 400 -18.30 80.71 -48.50
N GLU A 401 -18.73 79.78 -47.54
CA GLU A 401 -17.95 78.60 -46.83
C GLU A 401 -18.65 77.22 -46.24
N LYS A 402 -18.11 76.36 -45.25
CA LYS A 402 -18.28 74.82 -44.97
C LYS A 402 -18.70 74.10 -43.55
N ARG A 403 -18.22 72.85 -43.10
CA ARG A 403 -18.81 71.79 -42.10
C ARG A 403 -17.90 70.72 -41.27
N MET A 404 -18.42 69.70 -40.47
CA MET A 404 -17.77 68.73 -39.43
C MET A 404 -18.37 67.25 -39.22
N ALA A 405 -17.80 66.29 -38.39
CA ALA A 405 -17.94 64.79 -38.53
C ALA A 405 -18.60 63.78 -37.50
N THR A 406 -18.62 63.90 -36.14
CA THR A 406 -19.00 62.77 -35.21
C THR A 406 -20.37 62.10 -35.47
N LYS A 407 -21.26 62.80 -36.15
CA LYS A 407 -22.62 62.39 -36.53
C LYS A 407 -22.66 61.09 -37.38
N LEU A 408 -21.58 60.73 -38.06
CA LEU A 408 -21.48 59.51 -38.89
C LEU A 408 -21.43 58.21 -38.09
N ALA A 409 -20.80 58.18 -36.92
CA ALA A 409 -20.70 56.96 -36.10
C ALA A 409 -22.07 56.47 -35.59
N ALA A 410 -22.97 57.42 -35.27
CA ALA A 410 -24.35 57.13 -34.87
C ALA A 410 -25.16 56.45 -35.99
N GLU A 411 -24.96 56.86 -37.24
CA GLU A 411 -25.67 56.34 -38.41
C GLU A 411 -25.32 54.86 -38.70
N VAL A 412 -24.07 54.45 -38.46
CA VAL A 412 -23.60 53.08 -38.71
C VAL A 412 -24.16 52.06 -37.72
N LEU A 413 -24.34 52.45 -36.45
CA LEU A 413 -24.79 51.53 -35.39
C LEU A 413 -26.31 51.32 -35.35
N ALA A 414 -27.10 52.27 -35.85
CA ALA A 414 -28.56 52.23 -35.82
C ALA A 414 -29.19 51.11 -36.68
N VAL A 415 -28.48 50.58 -37.69
CA VAL A 415 -29.03 49.59 -38.63
C VAL A 415 -29.17 48.20 -37.99
N SER A 416 -30.38 47.64 -38.07
CA SER A 416 -30.76 46.31 -37.60
C SER A 416 -31.17 45.39 -38.79
N SER A 417 -31.92 44.31 -38.51
CA SER A 417 -32.45 43.30 -39.45
C SER A 417 -32.53 43.68 -40.93
N GLY A 418 -31.87 42.88 -41.78
CA GLY A 418 -32.00 42.99 -43.24
C GLY A 418 -31.08 42.05 -44.02
N GLU A 419 -31.63 41.41 -45.04
CA GLU A 419 -30.92 40.63 -46.05
C GLU A 419 -30.83 41.42 -47.38
N GLY A 420 -29.99 40.94 -48.31
CA GLY A 420 -30.22 41.11 -49.75
C GLY A 420 -30.07 42.49 -50.42
N GLY A 421 -28.91 42.71 -51.07
CA GLY A 421 -28.92 43.05 -52.51
C GLY A 421 -28.73 44.51 -52.97
N LYS A 422 -27.66 44.70 -53.78
CA LYS A 422 -27.50 45.62 -54.95
C LYS A 422 -27.68 47.13 -54.71
N GLU A 423 -26.67 47.97 -54.97
CA GLU A 423 -26.21 48.44 -56.30
C GLU A 423 -27.31 49.20 -57.07
N ASN A 424 -27.12 50.47 -57.45
CA ASN A 424 -26.11 50.83 -58.46
C ASN A 424 -25.38 52.18 -58.23
N ARG A 425 -24.42 52.51 -59.11
CA ARG A 425 -23.43 53.59 -58.95
C ARG A 425 -23.27 54.43 -60.22
N ALA A 426 -23.33 55.76 -60.12
CA ALA A 426 -22.93 56.70 -61.18
C ALA A 426 -21.55 57.31 -60.87
N LYS A 427 -20.81 57.73 -61.91
CA LYS A 427 -19.45 58.29 -61.81
C LYS A 427 -19.44 59.78 -62.14
N VAL A 428 -18.68 60.56 -61.36
CA VAL A 428 -17.86 61.68 -61.86
C VAL A 428 -16.49 61.59 -61.15
N GLU A 429 -15.46 62.11 -61.79
CA GLU A 429 -14.04 62.06 -61.39
C GLU A 429 -13.71 63.11 -60.31
N GLY A 430 -12.58 63.07 -59.61
CA GLY A 430 -11.52 62.05 -59.58
C GLY A 430 -10.48 62.44 -58.53
N GLY A 431 -10.09 61.50 -57.66
CA GLY A 431 -9.20 61.75 -56.52
C GLY A 431 -9.25 60.60 -55.52
N VAL A 432 -8.14 59.88 -55.36
CA VAL A 432 -8.08 58.54 -54.74
C VAL A 432 -8.49 58.54 -53.26
N THR A 433 -9.73 58.11 -52.96
CA THR A 433 -10.15 57.65 -51.63
C THR A 433 -10.44 56.14 -51.65
N ALA A 434 -9.41 55.34 -51.37
CA ALA A 434 -9.44 53.89 -51.50
C ALA A 434 -10.16 53.17 -50.33
N LEU A 435 -11.33 53.66 -49.88
CA LEU A 435 -11.88 53.30 -48.56
C LEU A 435 -13.41 53.18 -48.45
N ARG A 436 -14.15 52.90 -49.53
CA ARG A 436 -15.64 52.76 -49.50
C ARG A 436 -16.21 51.35 -49.67
N ASN A 437 -15.38 50.30 -49.66
CA ASN A 437 -15.81 48.91 -49.92
C ASN A 437 -15.84 47.98 -48.68
N ILE A 438 -15.92 48.53 -47.46
CA ILE A 438 -16.02 47.72 -46.24
C ILE A 438 -17.50 47.39 -45.93
N PRO A 439 -17.92 46.12 -45.82
CA PRO A 439 -19.31 45.77 -45.55
C PRO A 439 -19.77 46.25 -44.15
N LYS A 440 -20.88 46.99 -44.11
CA LYS A 440 -21.42 47.62 -42.88
C LYS A 440 -21.60 46.65 -41.71
N LYS A 441 -21.94 45.37 -41.98
CA LYS A 441 -22.06 44.31 -40.96
C LYS A 441 -20.73 44.01 -40.26
N THR A 442 -19.61 44.03 -40.97
CA THR A 442 -18.26 43.83 -40.40
C THR A 442 -17.79 45.07 -39.65
N ALA A 443 -18.03 46.27 -40.18
CA ALA A 443 -17.75 47.52 -39.46
C ALA A 443 -18.49 47.60 -38.12
N LYS A 444 -19.79 47.26 -38.11
CA LYS A 444 -20.60 47.16 -36.88
C LYS A 444 -20.02 46.13 -35.91
N ARG A 445 -19.64 44.94 -36.37
CA ARG A 445 -19.05 43.91 -35.50
C ARG A 445 -17.71 44.32 -34.90
N ILE A 446 -16.88 45.06 -35.63
CA ILE A 446 -15.62 45.62 -35.11
C ILE A 446 -15.89 46.69 -34.04
N LEU A 447 -16.84 47.61 -34.28
CA LEU A 447 -17.23 48.63 -33.31
C LEU A 447 -17.85 48.04 -32.04
N GLU A 448 -18.70 47.00 -32.18
CA GLU A 448 -19.24 46.22 -31.06
C GLU A 448 -18.10 45.58 -30.24
N LEU A 449 -17.22 44.80 -30.88
CA LEU A 449 -16.07 44.14 -30.22
C LEU A 449 -15.12 45.15 -29.55
N MET A 450 -14.86 46.31 -30.16
CA MET A 450 -14.10 47.37 -29.49
C MET A 450 -14.84 47.88 -28.24
N SER A 451 -16.15 48.10 -28.32
CA SER A 451 -16.93 48.57 -27.16
C SER A 451 -17.02 47.56 -26.02
N GLU A 452 -16.84 46.27 -26.31
CA GLU A 452 -16.78 45.19 -25.32
C GLU A 452 -15.37 45.07 -24.72
N GLU A 453 -14.33 44.88 -25.55
CA GLU A 453 -12.96 44.57 -25.10
C GLU A 453 -12.11 45.79 -24.70
N SER A 454 -12.33 46.97 -25.30
CA SER A 454 -11.51 48.16 -25.00
C SER A 454 -11.96 48.96 -23.77
N GLY A 455 -12.76 48.34 -22.88
CA GLY A 455 -13.24 48.95 -21.64
C GLY A 455 -12.14 49.50 -20.70
N PHE A 456 -10.89 49.06 -20.88
CA PHE A 456 -9.72 49.58 -20.16
C PHE A 456 -9.33 51.02 -20.53
N LEU A 457 -9.81 51.56 -21.66
CA LEU A 457 -9.60 52.96 -22.05
C LEU A 457 -10.54 53.94 -21.35
N ILE A 458 -11.61 53.44 -20.72
CA ILE A 458 -12.66 54.26 -20.11
C ILE A 458 -12.27 54.60 -18.67
N GLN A 459 -12.30 55.88 -18.30
CA GLN A 459 -12.00 56.29 -16.93
C GLN A 459 -13.08 55.78 -15.96
N SER A 460 -12.67 55.03 -14.93
CA SER A 460 -13.57 54.31 -14.01
C SER A 460 -14.56 55.21 -13.23
N LYS A 461 -14.32 56.52 -13.19
CA LYS A 461 -15.25 57.51 -12.62
C LYS A 461 -16.54 57.68 -13.46
N GLN A 462 -16.48 57.49 -14.78
CA GLN A 462 -17.64 57.62 -15.69
C GLN A 462 -18.52 56.36 -15.74
N LEU A 463 -18.06 55.21 -15.23
CA LEU A 463 -18.79 53.94 -15.33
C LEU A 463 -19.98 53.81 -14.35
N ARG A 464 -20.00 54.59 -13.25
CA ARG A 464 -20.95 54.40 -12.14
C ARG A 464 -22.44 54.56 -12.50
N PRO A 465 -22.87 55.45 -13.41
CA PRO A 465 -24.29 55.56 -13.80
C PRO A 465 -24.80 54.45 -14.74
N LEU A 466 -23.91 53.68 -15.38
CA LEU A 466 -24.23 52.98 -16.64
C LEU A 466 -25.00 51.66 -16.51
N HIS A 467 -25.44 51.26 -15.31
CA HIS A 467 -26.11 49.98 -15.10
C HIS A 467 -27.57 49.94 -15.58
N LEU A 468 -28.25 51.08 -15.75
CA LEU A 468 -29.73 51.15 -15.91
C LEU A 468 -30.25 51.64 -17.28
N GLN A 469 -29.46 51.53 -18.37
CA GLN A 469 -29.83 52.11 -19.68
C GLN A 469 -29.78 51.10 -20.85
N ARG A 470 -30.37 51.42 -22.03
CA ARG A 470 -30.49 50.52 -23.20
C ARG A 470 -29.12 50.16 -23.81
N ARG A 471 -28.97 48.94 -24.34
CA ARG A 471 -27.66 48.40 -24.83
C ARG A 471 -26.94 49.32 -25.84
N LEU A 472 -27.65 49.86 -26.84
CA LEU A 472 -27.04 50.63 -27.94
C LEU A 472 -26.50 52.00 -27.50
N GLU A 473 -27.17 52.67 -26.57
CA GLU A 473 -26.71 53.94 -25.99
C GLU A 473 -25.41 53.76 -25.21
N ARG A 474 -25.29 52.65 -24.45
CA ARG A 474 -24.03 52.27 -23.78
C ARG A 474 -22.88 52.05 -24.77
N THR A 475 -23.14 51.46 -25.94
CA THR A 475 -22.08 51.25 -26.95
C THR A 475 -21.65 52.55 -27.64
N LEU A 476 -22.57 53.50 -27.87
CA LEU A 476 -22.24 54.79 -28.48
C LEU A 476 -21.39 55.67 -27.55
N MET A 477 -21.83 55.91 -26.31
CA MET A 477 -21.07 56.75 -25.37
C MET A 477 -19.67 56.17 -25.05
N LYS A 478 -19.55 54.83 -25.04
CA LYS A 478 -18.23 54.17 -24.99
C LYS A 478 -17.37 54.53 -26.20
N LEU A 479 -17.92 54.45 -27.41
CA LEU A 479 -17.19 54.72 -28.65
C LEU A 479 -16.81 56.19 -28.78
N ASP A 480 -17.67 57.14 -28.41
CA ASP A 480 -17.30 58.57 -28.35
C ASP A 480 -16.13 58.81 -27.39
N SER A 481 -16.17 58.20 -26.19
CA SER A 481 -15.06 58.25 -25.22
C SER A 481 -13.76 57.63 -25.76
N ILE A 482 -13.87 56.58 -26.59
CA ILE A 482 -12.73 55.93 -27.26
C ILE A 482 -12.21 56.80 -28.41
N PHE A 483 -13.09 57.45 -29.20
CA PHE A 483 -12.70 58.34 -30.29
C PHE A 483 -12.02 59.62 -29.78
N GLU A 484 -12.47 60.17 -28.64
CA GLU A 484 -11.79 61.28 -27.97
C GLU A 484 -10.40 60.85 -27.44
N ALA A 485 -10.31 59.66 -26.83
CA ALA A 485 -9.03 59.10 -26.39
C ALA A 485 -8.06 58.76 -27.54
N LEU A 486 -8.58 58.47 -28.74
CA LEU A 486 -7.81 58.18 -29.97
C LEU A 486 -7.65 59.39 -30.92
N LYS A 487 -8.31 60.52 -30.62
CA LYS A 487 -8.33 61.78 -31.41
C LYS A 487 -8.77 61.61 -32.88
N ILE A 488 -9.95 61.01 -33.06
CA ILE A 488 -10.59 60.76 -34.36
C ILE A 488 -11.68 61.82 -34.58
N ASP A 489 -11.39 62.82 -35.42
CA ASP A 489 -12.18 64.08 -35.48
C ASP A 489 -12.88 64.32 -36.84
N SER A 490 -12.50 63.61 -37.91
CA SER A 490 -13.03 63.75 -39.27
C SER A 490 -13.73 62.48 -39.82
N GLU A 491 -14.43 62.58 -40.96
CA GLU A 491 -15.03 61.44 -41.66
C GLU A 491 -13.96 60.42 -42.08
N ASP A 492 -12.83 60.90 -42.60
CA ASP A 492 -11.75 60.07 -43.14
C ASP A 492 -10.95 59.33 -42.05
N ASP A 493 -10.76 59.96 -40.88
CA ASP A 493 -10.08 59.34 -39.72
C ASP A 493 -10.79 58.04 -39.28
N LEU A 494 -12.12 58.06 -39.21
CA LEU A 494 -12.94 56.92 -38.80
C LEU A 494 -12.85 55.76 -39.80
N TYR A 495 -12.77 56.08 -41.09
CA TYR A 495 -12.60 55.07 -42.14
C TYR A 495 -11.21 54.40 -42.07
N HIS A 496 -10.15 55.16 -41.81
CA HIS A 496 -8.79 54.61 -41.65
C HIS A 496 -8.65 53.61 -40.49
N LEU A 497 -9.33 53.85 -39.36
CA LEU A 497 -9.36 52.91 -38.24
C LEU A 497 -9.89 51.53 -38.65
N ILE A 498 -11.02 51.50 -39.37
CA ILE A 498 -11.68 50.24 -39.76
C ILE A 498 -10.87 49.49 -40.81
N GLU A 499 -10.16 50.20 -41.70
CA GLU A 499 -9.25 49.58 -42.67
C GLU A 499 -8.09 48.83 -42.00
N PHE A 500 -7.53 49.40 -40.94
CA PHE A 500 -6.37 48.85 -40.24
C PHE A 500 -6.69 47.50 -39.56
N PHE A 501 -7.87 47.39 -38.95
CA PHE A 501 -8.36 46.14 -38.35
C PHE A 501 -8.41 44.97 -39.35
N LEU A 502 -8.79 45.24 -40.61
CA LEU A 502 -8.84 44.22 -41.66
C LEU A 502 -7.44 43.84 -42.17
N LYS A 503 -6.54 44.83 -42.32
CA LYS A 503 -5.16 44.60 -42.78
C LYS A 503 -4.35 43.73 -41.80
N TYR A 504 -4.46 43.99 -40.50
CA TYR A 504 -3.65 43.29 -39.49
C TYR A 504 -3.90 41.77 -39.47
N LYS A 505 -5.18 41.34 -39.49
CA LYS A 505 -5.52 39.91 -39.43
C LYS A 505 -5.12 39.13 -40.69
N ALA A 506 -5.18 39.74 -41.87
CA ALA A 506 -4.70 39.13 -43.12
C ALA A 506 -3.19 38.80 -43.10
N GLN A 507 -2.42 39.48 -42.24
CA GLN A 507 -0.98 39.30 -42.12
C GLN A 507 -0.58 38.25 -41.06
N GLU A 508 -1.47 37.93 -40.11
CA GLU A 508 -1.22 36.94 -39.05
C GLU A 508 -1.38 35.50 -39.56
N VAL A 509 -2.33 35.24 -40.47
CA VAL A 509 -2.56 33.92 -41.10
C VAL A 509 -1.39 33.49 -42.01
N ALA A 510 -0.57 34.43 -42.46
CA ALA A 510 0.50 34.20 -43.42
C ALA A 510 1.81 33.63 -42.83
N LEU A 511 1.97 33.64 -41.50
CA LEU A 511 3.25 33.38 -40.83
C LEU A 511 3.39 31.95 -40.27
N SER A 512 2.43 31.07 -40.56
CA SER A 512 2.33 29.72 -40.00
C SER A 512 3.04 28.61 -40.82
N GLN A 513 3.87 28.96 -41.82
CA GLN A 513 4.57 27.97 -42.68
C GLN A 513 6.01 28.38 -43.04
N VAL A 514 6.92 27.40 -42.98
CA VAL A 514 8.33 27.36 -43.46
C VAL A 514 9.38 28.17 -42.65
N GLY A 515 10.60 27.63 -42.58
CA GLY A 515 11.73 28.07 -41.73
C GLY A 515 13.00 28.57 -42.47
N PRO A 516 14.15 28.71 -41.77
CA PRO A 516 15.24 29.65 -42.11
C PRO A 516 16.52 29.03 -42.74
N PRO A 517 17.44 29.86 -43.29
CA PRO A 517 18.64 30.35 -42.53
C PRO A 517 18.91 31.88 -42.73
N ARG A 518 19.69 32.66 -41.95
CA ARG A 518 21.08 32.57 -41.42
C ARG A 518 22.17 32.60 -42.53
N THR A 519 23.26 33.39 -42.52
CA THR A 519 23.91 34.40 -41.61
C THR A 519 24.88 35.27 -42.49
N ALA A 520 25.68 36.30 -42.15
CA ALA A 520 26.09 37.02 -40.91
C ALA A 520 26.56 38.49 -41.24
N LEU A 521 26.45 39.46 -40.32
CA LEU A 521 27.48 40.12 -39.47
C LEU A 521 28.57 41.03 -40.10
N GLY A 522 28.63 42.27 -39.61
CA GLY A 522 29.76 43.22 -39.68
C GLY A 522 29.53 44.43 -38.75
N ALA A 523 30.50 44.80 -37.92
CA ALA A 523 30.38 45.87 -36.89
C ALA A 523 31.54 46.90 -37.03
N PRO A 524 31.46 48.12 -36.43
CA PRO A 524 31.73 48.33 -34.99
C PRO A 524 30.81 49.39 -34.32
N GLY A 525 30.85 49.70 -33.01
CA GLY A 525 31.60 49.13 -31.88
C GLY A 525 31.57 50.04 -30.62
N SER A 526 32.45 49.76 -29.64
CA SER A 526 32.85 50.64 -28.51
C SER A 526 32.07 50.63 -27.16
N ARG A 527 32.54 49.74 -26.25
CA ARG A 527 33.01 50.04 -24.87
C ARG A 527 32.08 49.98 -23.62
N LYS A 528 32.26 48.82 -22.95
CA LYS A 528 32.47 48.59 -21.48
C LYS A 528 31.27 48.21 -20.58
N GLY A 529 30.95 46.91 -20.60
CA GLY A 529 30.75 46.09 -19.40
C GLY A 529 29.40 46.20 -18.68
N ARG A 530 29.14 45.43 -17.61
CA ARG A 530 30.02 44.47 -16.91
C ARG A 530 29.20 43.57 -15.99
N ALA A 531 29.47 42.26 -16.03
CA ALA A 531 29.06 41.22 -15.08
C ALA A 531 27.54 40.99 -14.88
N GLY A 532 27.17 39.75 -14.59
CA GLY A 532 25.95 39.43 -13.85
C GLY A 532 26.24 39.50 -12.34
N PRO A 533 26.05 38.43 -11.54
CA PRO A 533 25.81 37.02 -11.93
C PRO A 533 24.61 36.34 -11.21
N LEU A 534 24.35 35.06 -11.53
CA LEU A 534 23.86 33.97 -10.62
C LEU A 534 22.52 34.18 -9.82
N LEU A 535 21.77 33.20 -9.32
CA LEU A 535 21.65 31.72 -9.43
C LEU A 535 20.18 31.41 -9.85
N ASN A 536 19.76 30.31 -10.49
CA ASN A 536 20.07 28.87 -10.39
C ASN A 536 19.44 28.12 -9.17
N THR A 537 18.33 27.43 -9.42
CA THR A 537 17.84 26.21 -8.72
C THR A 537 17.11 25.35 -9.77
N GLN A 538 17.50 24.10 -10.02
CA GLN A 538 17.15 22.86 -9.28
C GLN A 538 15.64 22.63 -9.15
N GLY A 539 15.04 21.52 -9.57
CA GLY A 539 15.55 20.31 -10.27
C GLY A 539 14.42 19.65 -11.09
N ARG A 540 14.27 18.32 -11.25
CA ARG A 540 14.99 17.13 -10.74
C ARG A 540 14.48 15.89 -11.52
N GLN A 541 15.27 14.80 -11.64
CA GLN A 541 14.83 13.44 -12.07
C GLN A 541 14.40 13.29 -13.56
N ARG A 542 14.34 12.11 -14.20
CA ARG A 542 14.39 10.68 -13.74
C ARG A 542 14.79 9.71 -14.91
N ARG A 543 15.44 8.57 -14.60
CA ARG A 543 15.69 7.36 -15.47
C ARG A 543 16.57 7.62 -16.72
N GLY A 544 17.32 6.66 -17.30
CA GLY A 544 17.64 5.26 -16.95
C GLY A 544 17.90 4.38 -18.21
N ALA A 545 18.70 3.30 -18.06
CA ALA A 545 18.98 2.20 -19.03
C ALA A 545 20.10 2.37 -20.10
N SER A 546 20.61 1.21 -20.58
CA SER A 546 21.67 0.94 -21.59
C SER A 546 23.06 1.56 -21.33
N GLN A 547 24.14 0.79 -21.13
CA GLN A 547 24.86 -0.15 -22.03
C GLN A 547 25.60 0.55 -23.19
N GLY A 548 26.90 0.26 -23.33
CA GLY A 548 27.74 0.73 -24.45
C GLY A 548 29.17 1.10 -24.03
N SER A 549 30.10 0.15 -24.16
CA SER A 549 31.57 0.37 -24.16
C SER A 549 32.09 0.18 -25.60
N PRO A 550 33.38 0.41 -25.95
CA PRO A 550 34.50 0.92 -25.14
C PRO A 550 35.41 1.97 -25.83
N GLY A 551 36.43 2.44 -25.10
CA GLY A 551 37.79 2.60 -25.64
C GLY A 551 38.22 3.94 -26.24
N GLY A 552 39.52 4.25 -26.12
CA GLY A 552 40.18 5.41 -26.74
C GLY A 552 41.12 6.17 -25.80
N GLU A 553 42.27 5.58 -25.44
CA GLU A 553 43.32 6.25 -24.66
C GLU A 553 44.38 6.91 -25.55
N GLY A 554 44.94 8.03 -25.07
CA GLY A 554 46.16 8.65 -25.62
C GLY A 554 45.97 9.56 -26.85
N LEU A 555 46.82 10.58 -27.09
CA LEU A 555 47.91 11.13 -26.27
C LEU A 555 47.99 12.67 -26.38
N MET A 556 48.76 13.25 -25.45
CA MET A 556 49.47 14.54 -25.56
C MET A 556 50.36 14.58 -26.83
N ASP A 557 50.88 15.69 -27.38
CA ASP A 557 50.94 17.13 -27.08
C ASP A 557 51.50 17.83 -28.37
N PRO A 558 51.87 19.13 -28.41
CA PRO A 558 51.42 20.30 -27.65
C PRO A 558 50.96 21.43 -28.63
N ALA A 559 50.98 22.69 -28.18
CA ALA A 559 50.81 23.88 -29.01
C ALA A 559 52.15 24.44 -29.55
N GLU A 560 52.06 25.27 -30.59
CA GLU A 560 52.90 26.45 -30.96
C GLU A 560 52.59 26.79 -32.46
N ASP A 561 52.80 27.98 -33.02
CA ASP A 561 52.77 29.38 -32.56
C ASP A 561 52.74 30.27 -33.84
N ARG A 562 52.13 31.48 -33.82
CA ARG A 562 52.43 32.61 -34.74
C ARG A 562 52.31 32.40 -36.28
N GLU A 563 52.54 33.38 -37.17
CA GLU A 563 52.28 34.85 -37.20
C GLU A 563 52.04 35.25 -38.69
N ASP A 564 51.44 36.43 -38.92
CA ASP A 564 51.25 37.11 -40.22
C ASP A 564 50.49 36.34 -41.35
N GLY A 565 49.95 37.00 -42.38
CA GLY A 565 49.74 38.45 -42.60
C GLY A 565 49.39 38.74 -44.06
N GLY A 566 48.41 39.62 -44.34
CA GLY A 566 48.13 40.08 -45.72
C GLY A 566 46.67 40.43 -46.10
N SER A 567 46.52 41.56 -46.79
CA SER A 567 45.35 42.11 -47.51
C SER A 567 44.84 41.28 -48.72
N SER A 568 43.66 41.44 -49.37
CA SER A 568 42.31 42.08 -49.19
C SER A 568 41.49 41.89 -50.53
N VAL A 569 40.26 42.36 -50.91
CA VAL A 569 39.13 43.22 -50.43
C VAL A 569 37.89 43.05 -51.39
N GLN A 570 36.67 43.56 -51.06
CA GLN A 570 35.46 43.78 -51.96
C GLN A 570 34.72 42.49 -52.49
N ARG A 571 33.50 42.42 -53.10
CA ARG A 571 32.21 43.21 -53.37
C ARG A 571 31.19 42.22 -54.07
N ASP A 572 29.90 42.44 -54.41
CA ASP A 572 28.73 43.27 -53.97
C ASP A 572 27.40 42.83 -54.70
N GLU A 573 26.22 43.20 -54.15
CA GLU A 573 24.86 43.43 -54.76
C GLU A 573 24.10 42.38 -55.66
N LEU A 574 22.74 42.38 -55.85
CA LEU A 574 21.53 42.53 -54.96
C LEU A 574 20.14 42.37 -55.72
N LYS A 575 18.99 42.09 -55.00
CA LYS A 575 17.51 42.34 -55.28
C LYS A 575 16.48 41.15 -55.47
N SER A 576 15.15 41.45 -55.28
CA SER A 576 13.91 40.58 -55.19
C SER A 576 12.61 41.49 -55.25
N PRO A 577 11.29 41.21 -54.86
CA PRO A 577 10.49 40.01 -54.40
C PRO A 577 8.94 39.93 -54.81
N ARG A 578 8.11 39.06 -54.14
CA ARG A 578 6.64 39.18 -53.70
C ARG A 578 5.41 38.40 -54.32
N SER A 579 4.27 38.39 -53.58
CA SER A 579 3.06 37.48 -53.63
C SER A 579 1.71 38.06 -53.05
N SER A 580 0.61 37.27 -52.85
CA SER A 580 -0.76 37.70 -52.37
C SER A 580 -1.59 36.66 -51.54
N LEU A 581 -2.74 37.03 -50.88
CA LEU A 581 -3.47 36.28 -49.79
C LEU A 581 -5.02 36.54 -49.62
N PRO A 582 -5.80 35.73 -48.83
CA PRO A 582 -7.27 35.83 -48.60
C PRO A 582 -7.78 36.12 -47.13
N SER A 583 -9.11 35.95 -46.88
CA SER A 583 -9.95 36.46 -45.75
C SER A 583 -9.84 35.76 -44.37
N VAL A 584 -10.25 36.45 -43.27
CA VAL A 584 -9.98 36.07 -41.86
C VAL A 584 -11.10 36.43 -40.84
N HIS A 585 -11.23 35.66 -39.75
CA HIS A 585 -12.13 35.88 -38.58
C HIS A 585 -11.37 36.51 -37.39
N ILE A 586 -12.05 37.30 -36.54
CA ILE A 586 -11.43 38.03 -35.41
C ILE A 586 -11.99 37.51 -34.06
N GLN A 587 -11.10 37.13 -33.13
CA GLN A 587 -11.44 36.77 -31.76
C GLN A 587 -11.20 37.94 -30.79
N ALA A 588 -11.88 37.92 -29.64
CA ALA A 588 -11.84 38.99 -28.63
C ALA A 588 -10.39 39.36 -28.20
N GLU A 589 -9.58 38.34 -27.93
CA GLU A 589 -8.18 38.47 -27.45
C GLU A 589 -7.24 39.19 -28.43
N ASP A 590 -7.62 39.34 -29.70
CA ASP A 590 -6.81 40.02 -30.72
C ASP A 590 -7.04 41.54 -30.77
N VAL A 591 -8.21 42.02 -30.34
CA VAL A 591 -8.60 43.44 -30.41
C VAL A 591 -7.57 44.34 -29.71
N LEU A 592 -7.07 43.89 -28.56
CA LEU A 592 -6.08 44.59 -27.74
C LEU A 592 -4.66 44.61 -28.37
N LYS A 593 -4.36 43.67 -29.27
CA LYS A 593 -3.11 43.66 -30.07
C LYS A 593 -3.20 44.68 -31.20
N ILE A 594 -4.33 44.67 -31.93
CA ILE A 594 -4.58 45.51 -33.10
C ILE A 594 -4.60 47.00 -32.73
N LEU A 595 -5.31 47.39 -31.66
CA LEU A 595 -5.36 48.78 -31.18
C LEU A 595 -3.97 49.33 -30.81
N LYS A 596 -3.10 48.52 -30.20
CA LYS A 596 -1.72 48.90 -29.86
C LYS A 596 -0.83 49.10 -31.09
N ALA A 597 -1.16 48.47 -32.23
CA ALA A 597 -0.48 48.71 -33.50
C ALA A 597 -1.01 49.98 -34.17
N PHE A 598 -2.34 50.17 -34.26
CA PHE A 598 -2.96 51.34 -34.88
C PHE A 598 -2.43 52.68 -34.33
N VAL A 599 -2.42 52.84 -33.00
CA VAL A 599 -1.98 54.08 -32.33
C VAL A 599 -0.52 54.44 -32.66
N ARG A 600 0.34 53.45 -32.94
CA ARG A 600 1.76 53.69 -33.27
C ARG A 600 1.99 54.22 -34.68
N ASP A 601 1.01 54.10 -35.57
CA ASP A 601 1.10 54.55 -36.96
C ASP A 601 0.20 55.77 -37.24
N PHE A 602 -0.94 55.90 -36.56
CA PHE A 602 -1.89 56.98 -36.79
C PHE A 602 -1.32 58.39 -36.52
N GLU A 603 -0.51 58.57 -35.46
CA GLU A 603 0.13 59.87 -35.15
C GLU A 603 1.07 60.40 -36.25
N LYS A 604 1.50 59.56 -37.21
CA LYS A 604 2.46 59.94 -38.26
C LYS A 604 1.80 60.61 -39.47
N LEU A 605 0.50 60.44 -39.69
CA LEU A 605 -0.20 61.01 -40.86
C LEU A 605 -0.54 62.50 -40.66
N ARG A 606 -1.18 62.84 -39.54
CA ARG A 606 -1.89 64.12 -39.31
C ARG A 606 -1.04 65.41 -39.37
N ARG A 607 0.28 65.31 -39.55
CA ARG A 607 1.21 66.45 -39.59
C ARG A 607 1.43 67.08 -40.98
N LYS A 608 0.76 66.62 -42.04
CA LYS A 608 1.08 67.03 -43.43
C LYS A 608 0.18 68.08 -44.08
N ASP A 609 -1.05 68.30 -43.61
CA ASP A 609 -2.13 68.83 -44.49
C ASP A 609 -2.58 70.28 -44.25
N VAL A 610 -1.88 71.09 -43.45
CA VAL A 610 -2.45 72.31 -42.83
C VAL A 610 -2.19 73.64 -43.58
N SER A 611 -1.24 73.72 -44.54
CA SER A 611 -0.50 74.98 -44.80
C SER A 611 -0.75 75.74 -46.14
N VAL A 612 -1.96 75.78 -46.74
CA VAL A 612 -2.10 76.16 -48.17
C VAL A 612 -3.33 77.03 -48.61
N LYS A 613 -3.82 78.04 -47.86
CA LYS A 613 -4.94 78.92 -48.31
C LYS A 613 -4.95 80.37 -47.76
N GLU A 614 -5.13 81.38 -48.65
CA GLU A 614 -5.75 82.75 -48.50
C GLU A 614 -4.99 83.94 -49.17
N VAL A 615 -5.59 84.63 -50.18
CA VAL A 615 -5.23 85.97 -50.76
C VAL A 615 -6.49 86.63 -51.42
N VAL A 616 -6.50 87.96 -51.67
CA VAL A 616 -7.67 88.83 -52.06
C VAL A 616 -7.57 89.42 -53.50
N GLN A 617 -8.66 90.01 -54.05
CA GLN A 617 -8.90 90.43 -55.46
C GLN A 617 -8.98 91.96 -55.73
N ILE A 618 -9.02 92.37 -57.01
CA ILE A 618 -9.06 93.76 -57.54
C ILE A 618 -10.28 93.98 -58.48
N ARG A 619 -10.73 95.22 -58.69
CA ARG A 619 -11.88 95.63 -59.54
C ARG A 619 -11.59 95.56 -61.05
N ASP A 620 -12.61 95.25 -61.84
CA ASP A 620 -12.64 95.27 -63.31
C ASP A 620 -13.13 96.65 -63.84
N SER A 621 -12.50 97.17 -64.91
CA SER A 621 -12.80 98.46 -65.57
C SER A 621 -13.13 98.32 -67.07
N SER A 622 -13.41 97.10 -67.54
CA SER A 622 -13.54 96.74 -68.96
C SER A 622 -14.69 97.41 -69.73
N ARG A 623 -15.61 98.13 -69.06
CA ARG A 623 -16.80 98.73 -69.66
C ARG A 623 -16.72 100.24 -69.85
N ASP A 624 -15.77 100.90 -69.21
CA ASP A 624 -15.73 102.36 -69.07
C ASP A 624 -15.50 103.07 -70.42
N GLY A 625 -14.68 102.49 -71.31
CA GLY A 625 -14.40 103.06 -72.63
C GLY A 625 -15.61 103.10 -73.58
N GLN A 626 -16.49 102.11 -73.49
CA GLN A 626 -17.70 102.02 -74.33
C GLN A 626 -18.71 103.14 -74.00
N TYR A 627 -18.62 103.73 -72.81
CA TYR A 627 -19.48 104.83 -72.38
C TYR A 627 -19.10 106.16 -73.06
N TRP A 628 -17.80 106.50 -73.04
CA TRP A 628 -17.29 107.76 -73.58
C TRP A 628 -17.32 107.83 -75.11
N GLU A 629 -17.06 106.70 -75.80
CA GLU A 629 -17.10 106.64 -77.27
C GLU A 629 -18.49 106.96 -77.84
N ALA A 630 -19.56 106.64 -77.09
CA ALA A 630 -20.94 106.96 -77.47
C ALA A 630 -21.28 108.46 -77.34
N LEU A 631 -20.70 109.16 -76.35
CA LEU A 631 -20.88 110.61 -76.15
C LEU A 631 -20.21 111.46 -77.24
N ALA A 632 -19.15 110.97 -77.88
CA ALA A 632 -18.46 111.69 -78.95
C ALA A 632 -19.26 111.74 -80.28
N HIS A 633 -20.13 110.75 -80.52
CA HIS A 633 -20.81 110.53 -81.81
C HIS A 633 -22.27 111.04 -81.85
N VAL A 634 -22.63 112.00 -80.97
CA VAL A 634 -24.03 112.49 -80.85
C VAL A 634 -24.49 113.30 -82.07
N ILE A 635 -23.60 114.03 -82.75
CA ILE A 635 -23.91 114.57 -84.08
C ILE A 635 -23.46 113.55 -85.14
N PRO A 636 -24.39 113.00 -85.95
CA PRO A 636 -24.03 112.05 -87.01
C PRO A 636 -23.07 112.65 -88.05
N GLY A 637 -22.12 111.86 -88.53
CA GLY A 637 -21.20 112.27 -89.60
C GLY A 637 -21.84 112.89 -90.86
N PRO A 638 -23.08 112.52 -91.27
CA PRO A 638 -23.80 113.22 -92.34
C PRO A 638 -24.13 114.69 -92.06
N THR A 639 -24.53 115.07 -90.83
CA THR A 639 -24.88 116.47 -90.52
C THR A 639 -23.64 117.36 -90.38
N LEU A 640 -22.51 116.84 -89.90
CA LEU A 640 -21.23 117.58 -89.95
C LEU A 640 -20.85 117.94 -91.40
N LYS A 641 -20.94 116.99 -92.34
CA LYS A 641 -20.69 117.25 -93.78
C LYS A 641 -21.68 118.26 -94.38
N LEU A 642 -22.91 118.32 -93.85
CA LEU A 642 -23.90 119.32 -94.24
C LEU A 642 -23.47 120.72 -93.78
N TRP A 643 -22.94 120.84 -92.56
CA TRP A 643 -22.39 122.10 -92.04
C TRP A 643 -21.14 122.54 -92.81
N ASP A 644 -20.21 121.62 -93.12
CA ASP A 644 -18.99 121.92 -93.88
C ASP A 644 -19.33 122.50 -95.28
N ALA A 645 -20.28 121.87 -95.98
CA ALA A 645 -20.76 122.35 -97.28
C ALA A 645 -21.49 123.70 -97.19
N LEU A 646 -22.23 123.94 -96.10
CA LEU A 646 -22.95 125.19 -95.86
C LEU A 646 -21.99 126.34 -95.48
N ALA A 647 -20.93 126.06 -94.72
CA ALA A 647 -19.87 127.02 -94.44
C ALA A 647 -19.12 127.43 -95.72
N ALA A 648 -18.74 126.46 -96.55
CA ALA A 648 -18.09 126.73 -97.85
C ALA A 648 -18.99 127.50 -98.83
N ALA A 649 -20.32 127.35 -98.73
CA ALA A 649 -21.28 128.15 -99.49
C ALA A 649 -21.42 129.59 -98.94
N LEU A 650 -21.34 129.77 -97.62
CA LEU A 650 -21.38 131.09 -96.97
C LEU A 650 -20.09 131.90 -97.12
N GLU A 651 -18.92 131.27 -97.29
CA GLU A 651 -17.67 131.97 -97.62
C GLU A 651 -17.60 132.48 -99.07
N GLN A 652 -18.48 132.00 -99.95
CA GLN A 652 -18.58 132.45 -101.35
C GLN A 652 -19.61 133.57 -101.58
N TYR A 653 -20.31 134.01 -100.52
CA TYR A 653 -21.45 134.94 -100.57
C TYR A 653 -21.10 136.31 -99.95
#